data_AF-A0A9P9A271-F1
#
_entry.id   AF-A0A9P9A271-F1
#
_cell.length_a   1.000
_cell.length_b   1.000
_cell.length_c   1.000
_cell.angle_alpha   90.00
_cell.angle_beta   90.00
_cell.angle_gamma   90.00
#
_symmetry.space_group_name_H-M   'P 1'
#
loop_
_entity.id
_entity.type
_entity.pdbx_description
1 polymer ?
#
loop_
_entity_poly.entity_id
_entity_poly.type
_entity_poly.pdbx_seq_one_letter_code
_entity_poly.pdbx_strand_id
1 'polypeptide(L)'
;MTSTPSVKLGLWTNYEVSPRLYNLSNVITTTDTWGTNWKIFLGVVFGLSWSCAKAIIKRIWLWVHYWVAHMRELESAGPETESLLPSHTSDPLPAGLPADSDESEPRALVRYDPDNETFEYEGSHSERSSEHNNDHGISTLENEASEPKAISWWPQLEWPDIILGLLGVAFAVAGGAIGELQASPSALSDTQPCGFWDLKNNADQRIKDNDDLLQAKKEERSAQYGRSCYGEQPIANPDQCDFFESAQIDYEVEKIDCPFSCPNPDRCICANGIYGSAVRLSTGLFSAKLLGLNGAALPQIKRTSIYVPLDIDYGFVVDRSGYDFEFEYHLGPVNASGEFRNHTFTMFGTPFNWDVPAYSVSAYESTPSGGDYDAWQPTSDLARPSHTYMTAMFISPCRIIYSGRCEDPIFLATDELQEDGWPPHRFYNQDPRARVLIAIDQMEVCPHGESDCHFPDEEYPEFGVEYEITRTALRRSSSFRSIEYRLGSALVATESISDFESRQLDKEQWIIESKALFNTSLARLQFNALDIAMGDRPVGNAAAGYADAYEDTTPSWARGRMCGKYKFHLSRGYTNIHVAHIFILLVPVSLYILSRETKRDLGDSPRPFLDEDWLLVDAIIWYIIGRVHWCSDKLGSLRQRLQTRQ
;
A
#
# COMPACT_ATOMS: atom_id res chain seq x y z
N MET A 1 7.86 6.01 -9.16
CA MET A 1 7.52 4.58 -9.36
C MET A 1 6.01 4.48 -9.30
N THR A 2 5.33 4.05 -10.36
CA THR A 2 3.86 4.00 -10.41
C THR A 2 3.36 2.72 -11.09
N SER A 3 3.94 1.57 -10.75
CA SER A 3 3.09 0.38 -10.69
C SER A 3 2.39 0.42 -9.35
N THR A 4 1.07 0.58 -9.36
CA THR A 4 0.26 0.29 -8.18
C THR A 4 0.56 -1.15 -7.77
N PRO A 5 1.15 -1.40 -6.59
CA PRO A 5 1.46 -2.76 -6.16
C PRO A 5 0.16 -3.58 -6.16
N SER A 6 0.22 -4.85 -6.56
CA SER A 6 -0.90 -5.75 -6.27
C SER A 6 -0.85 -6.03 -4.77
N VAL A 7 -1.89 -5.57 -4.08
CA VAL A 7 -1.99 -5.65 -2.63
C VAL A 7 -2.99 -6.74 -2.27
N LYS A 8 -2.58 -7.69 -1.43
CA LYS A 8 -3.52 -8.62 -0.79
C LYS A 8 -4.04 -7.99 0.48
N LEU A 9 -5.34 -7.74 0.49
CA LEU A 9 -6.00 -6.99 1.54
C LEU A 9 -6.78 -7.95 2.42
N GLY A 10 -6.70 -7.78 3.73
CA GLY A 10 -7.29 -8.68 4.70
C GLY A 10 -6.99 -8.29 6.14
N LEU A 11 -7.73 -8.86 7.08
CA LEU A 11 -7.38 -8.83 8.51
C LEU A 11 -6.16 -9.75 8.70
N TRP A 12 -4.97 -9.20 8.53
CA TRP A 12 -3.73 -9.96 8.68
C TRP A 12 -3.28 -9.92 10.13
N THR A 13 -3.78 -10.86 10.96
CA THR A 13 -3.20 -11.07 12.29
C THR A 13 -1.76 -11.56 12.16
N ASN A 14 -0.89 -11.15 13.08
CA ASN A 14 0.42 -11.76 13.20
C ASN A 14 0.21 -13.25 13.57
N TYR A 15 0.70 -14.15 12.72
CA TYR A 15 0.59 -15.62 12.77
C TYR A 15 -0.70 -16.27 12.23
N GLU A 16 -0.45 -17.36 11.49
CA GLU A 16 -1.34 -18.33 10.85
C GLU A 16 -2.84 -18.08 11.02
N VAL A 17 -3.41 -17.42 10.01
CA VAL A 17 -4.80 -17.71 9.70
C VAL A 17 -4.83 -19.14 9.21
N SER A 18 -5.28 -20.06 10.06
CA SER A 18 -5.84 -21.34 9.63
C SER A 18 -6.59 -21.09 8.34
N PRO A 19 -6.20 -21.70 7.19
CA PRO A 19 -6.80 -21.41 5.89
C PRO A 19 -8.32 -21.69 5.83
N ARG A 20 -8.92 -22.17 6.93
CA ARG A 20 -10.34 -22.47 7.07
C ARG A 20 -11.19 -21.36 7.67
N LEU A 21 -10.64 -20.34 8.35
CA LEU A 21 -11.47 -19.39 9.13
C LEU A 21 -11.69 -18.03 8.48
N TYR A 22 -10.83 -17.58 7.57
CA TYR A 22 -11.07 -16.37 6.79
C TYR A 22 -10.86 -16.66 5.31
N ASN A 23 -11.94 -17.01 4.62
CA ASN A 23 -11.94 -17.03 3.16
C ASN A 23 -11.94 -15.57 2.67
N LEU A 24 -10.75 -14.97 2.63
CA LEU A 24 -10.50 -13.59 2.17
C LEU A 24 -10.85 -13.38 0.69
N SER A 25 -11.30 -14.42 -0.03
CA SER A 25 -11.85 -14.31 -1.39
C SER A 25 -13.01 -13.32 -1.51
N ASN A 26 -13.60 -12.91 -0.38
CA ASN A 26 -14.82 -12.12 -0.34
C ASN A 26 -14.61 -10.67 0.12
N VAL A 27 -13.41 -10.09 0.03
CA VAL A 27 -13.20 -8.67 0.35
C VAL A 27 -12.45 -7.96 -0.79
N ILE A 28 -13.01 -6.84 -1.26
CA ILE A 28 -12.40 -5.94 -2.25
C ILE A 28 -12.11 -4.63 -1.54
N THR A 29 -10.84 -4.25 -1.40
CA THR A 29 -10.52 -2.92 -0.89
C THR A 29 -10.57 -1.92 -2.02
N THR A 30 -11.11 -0.76 -1.72
CA THR A 30 -11.16 0.34 -2.65
C THR A 30 -10.85 1.64 -1.94
N THR A 31 -10.62 2.72 -2.69
CA THR A 31 -10.44 4.03 -2.06
C THR A 31 -11.74 4.49 -1.40
N ASP A 32 -11.67 5.33 -0.37
CA ASP A 32 -12.85 5.85 0.35
C ASP A 32 -13.82 6.54 -0.60
N THR A 33 -13.31 7.21 -1.63
CA THR A 33 -14.12 7.82 -2.69
C THR A 33 -14.94 6.77 -3.44
N TRP A 34 -14.32 5.66 -3.83
CA TRP A 34 -15.02 4.56 -4.50
C TRP A 34 -15.96 3.81 -3.55
N GLY A 35 -15.55 3.60 -2.30
CA GLY A 35 -16.41 3.02 -1.27
C GLY A 35 -17.67 3.86 -1.04
N THR A 36 -17.51 5.19 -1.02
CA THR A 36 -18.62 6.15 -0.92
C THR A 36 -19.52 6.10 -2.15
N ASN A 37 -18.94 6.15 -3.36
CA ASN A 37 -19.69 6.04 -4.61
C ASN A 37 -20.46 4.72 -4.71
N TRP A 38 -19.86 3.61 -4.26
CA TRP A 38 -20.50 2.31 -4.22
C TRP A 38 -21.69 2.27 -3.26
N LYS A 39 -21.56 2.88 -2.06
CA LYS A 39 -22.68 3.03 -1.10
C LYS A 39 -23.82 3.86 -1.69
N ILE A 40 -23.51 4.97 -2.36
CA ILE A 40 -24.52 5.81 -3.03
C ILE A 40 -25.22 5.01 -4.13
N PHE A 41 -24.45 4.30 -4.97
CA PHE A 41 -25.01 3.46 -6.03
C PHE A 41 -25.95 2.39 -5.47
N LEU A 42 -25.54 1.66 -4.43
CA LEU A 42 -26.39 0.69 -3.72
C LEU A 42 -27.69 1.36 -3.23
N GLY A 43 -27.59 2.52 -2.58
CA GLY A 43 -28.76 3.28 -2.11
C GLY A 43 -29.73 3.63 -3.23
N VAL A 44 -29.22 4.07 -4.39
CA VAL A 44 -30.04 4.39 -5.58
C VAL A 44 -30.71 3.13 -6.13
N VAL A 45 -29.97 2.05 -6.31
CA VAL A 45 -30.52 0.77 -6.83
C VAL A 45 -31.62 0.25 -5.92
N PHE A 46 -31.42 0.29 -4.60
CA PHE A 46 -32.44 -0.08 -3.64
C PHE A 46 -33.68 0.82 -3.72
N GLY A 47 -33.47 2.14 -3.77
CA GLY A 47 -34.55 3.12 -3.95
C GLY A 47 -35.39 2.87 -5.22
N LEU A 48 -34.75 2.53 -6.33
CA LEU A 48 -35.45 2.21 -7.59
C LEU A 48 -36.22 0.87 -7.51
N SER A 49 -35.64 -0.13 -6.84
CA SER A 49 -36.29 -1.44 -6.65
C SER A 49 -37.46 -1.41 -5.65
N TRP A 50 -37.62 -0.31 -4.92
CA TRP A 50 -38.64 -0.15 -3.89
C TRP A 50 -40.06 -0.32 -4.42
N SER A 51 -40.39 0.31 -5.55
CA SER A 51 -41.70 0.20 -6.20
C SER A 51 -42.01 -1.25 -6.60
N CYS A 52 -40.98 -2.00 -7.01
CA CYS A 52 -41.08 -3.42 -7.36
C CYS A 52 -41.36 -4.28 -6.12
N ALA A 53 -40.66 -4.03 -5.02
CA ALA A 53 -40.88 -4.71 -3.75
C ALA A 53 -42.31 -4.48 -3.21
N LYS A 54 -42.81 -3.23 -3.28
CA LYS A 54 -44.18 -2.89 -2.88
C LYS A 54 -45.23 -3.71 -3.65
N ALA A 55 -45.06 -3.85 -4.96
CA ALA A 55 -45.97 -4.63 -5.80
C ALA A 55 -46.01 -6.11 -5.38
N ILE A 56 -44.85 -6.71 -5.13
CA ILE A 56 -44.73 -8.10 -4.67
C ILE A 56 -45.38 -8.29 -3.31
N ILE A 57 -45.10 -7.41 -2.35
CA ILE A 57 -45.66 -7.50 -0.99
C ILE A 57 -47.18 -7.34 -1.00
N LYS A 58 -47.71 -6.40 -1.78
CA LYS A 58 -49.16 -6.26 -1.97
C LYS A 58 -49.78 -7.55 -2.49
N ARG A 59 -49.13 -8.22 -3.45
CA ARG A 59 -49.58 -9.49 -4.01
C ARG A 59 -49.50 -10.64 -3.00
N ILE A 60 -48.43 -10.72 -2.21
CA ILE A 60 -48.30 -11.69 -1.10
C ILE A 60 -49.42 -11.46 -0.07
N TRP A 61 -49.70 -10.20 0.28
CA TRP A 61 -50.73 -9.87 1.26
C TRP A 61 -52.13 -10.26 0.78
N LEU A 62 -52.44 -10.05 -0.50
CA LEU A 62 -53.68 -10.53 -1.12
C LEU A 62 -53.81 -12.06 -1.03
N TRP A 63 -52.73 -12.80 -1.30
CA TRP A 63 -52.68 -14.25 -1.15
C TRP A 63 -52.91 -14.70 0.29
N VAL A 64 -52.28 -14.05 1.26
CA VAL A 64 -52.49 -14.34 2.69
C VAL A 64 -53.94 -14.07 3.07
N HIS A 65 -54.53 -12.96 2.62
CA HIS A 65 -55.92 -12.65 2.89
C HIS A 65 -56.87 -13.67 2.28
N TYR A 66 -56.63 -14.05 1.02
CA TYR A 66 -57.39 -15.08 0.33
C TYR A 66 -57.28 -16.42 1.06
N TRP A 67 -56.08 -16.83 1.46
CA TRP A 67 -55.85 -18.06 2.19
C TRP A 67 -56.55 -18.07 3.55
N VAL A 68 -56.49 -16.98 4.32
CA VAL A 68 -57.21 -16.85 5.59
C VAL A 68 -58.73 -16.90 5.39
N ALA A 69 -59.25 -16.27 4.34
CA ALA A 69 -60.67 -16.35 3.99
C ALA A 69 -61.08 -17.78 3.62
N HIS A 70 -60.29 -18.45 2.78
CA HIS A 70 -60.52 -19.83 2.36
C HIS A 70 -60.46 -20.83 3.53
N MET A 71 -59.50 -20.65 4.45
CA MET A 71 -59.43 -21.47 5.67
C MET A 71 -60.66 -21.30 6.56
N ARG A 72 -61.20 -20.08 6.66
CA ARG A 72 -62.46 -19.84 7.38
C ARG A 72 -63.67 -20.49 6.70
N GLU A 73 -63.68 -20.50 5.36
CA GLU A 73 -64.72 -21.21 4.60
C GLU A 73 -64.63 -22.73 4.84
N LEU A 74 -63.42 -23.31 4.80
CA LEU A 74 -63.20 -24.73 5.07
C LEU A 74 -63.55 -25.12 6.52
N GLU A 75 -63.30 -24.26 7.51
CA GLU A 75 -63.77 -24.48 8.88
C GLU A 75 -65.29 -24.41 9.02
N SER A 76 -65.97 -23.63 8.17
CA SER A 76 -67.43 -23.51 8.15
C SER A 76 -68.13 -24.63 7.37
N ALA A 77 -67.43 -25.26 6.42
CA ALA A 77 -67.87 -26.46 5.72
C ALA A 77 -67.65 -27.67 6.62
N GLY A 78 -68.62 -27.95 7.50
CA GLY A 78 -68.63 -29.14 8.33
C GLY A 78 -68.51 -30.44 7.51
N PRO A 79 -68.10 -31.56 8.13
CA PRO A 79 -67.79 -32.79 7.42
C PRO A 79 -69.06 -33.42 6.85
N GLU A 80 -69.38 -33.10 5.58
CA GLU A 80 -70.37 -33.85 4.83
C GLU A 80 -69.76 -35.16 4.36
N THR A 81 -70.32 -36.24 4.92
CA THR A 81 -70.16 -37.63 4.51
C THR A 81 -70.55 -37.81 3.06
N GLU A 82 -69.58 -38.13 2.20
CA GLU A 82 -69.85 -38.63 0.85
C GLU A 82 -69.31 -40.05 0.69
N SER A 83 -70.25 -40.98 0.68
CA SER A 83 -70.12 -42.35 0.25
C SER A 83 -70.60 -42.46 -1.21
N LEU A 84 -69.77 -42.97 -2.12
CA LEU A 84 -70.03 -44.11 -3.02
C LEU A 84 -69.13 -44.07 -4.27
N LEU A 85 -68.40 -45.18 -4.44
CA LEU A 85 -67.59 -45.59 -5.59
C LEU A 85 -68.40 -45.69 -6.90
N PRO A 86 -67.72 -45.71 -8.08
CA PRO A 86 -67.45 -47.03 -8.68
C PRO A 86 -66.04 -47.18 -9.29
N SER A 87 -65.56 -48.42 -9.17
CA SER A 87 -64.42 -49.02 -9.85
C SER A 87 -64.59 -49.11 -11.37
N HIS A 88 -63.50 -48.96 -12.13
CA HIS A 88 -63.29 -49.80 -13.33
C HIS A 88 -61.82 -49.86 -13.78
N THR A 89 -61.30 -51.09 -13.74
CA THR A 89 -60.42 -51.82 -14.68
C THR A 89 -59.19 -51.20 -15.34
N SER A 90 -58.12 -51.99 -15.23
CA SER A 90 -56.81 -52.05 -15.88
C SER A 90 -56.81 -52.15 -17.40
N ASP A 91 -55.72 -51.69 -18.05
CA ASP A 91 -54.88 -52.49 -18.96
C ASP A 91 -53.57 -51.76 -19.39
N PRO A 92 -52.56 -52.46 -19.94
CA PRO A 92 -51.13 -52.15 -19.76
C PRO A 92 -50.38 -51.54 -20.98
N LEU A 93 -49.19 -51.00 -20.66
CA LEU A 93 -47.92 -50.78 -21.42
C LEU A 93 -47.85 -51.13 -22.93
N PRO A 94 -47.06 -50.37 -23.72
CA PRO A 94 -45.68 -50.82 -23.95
C PRO A 94 -44.61 -49.72 -24.04
N ALA A 95 -43.37 -50.17 -23.80
CA ALA A 95 -42.11 -49.47 -23.95
C ALA A 95 -41.68 -49.31 -25.42
N GLY A 96 -40.80 -48.34 -25.68
CA GLY A 96 -40.03 -48.26 -26.93
C GLY A 96 -39.33 -46.92 -27.17
N LEU A 97 -38.06 -46.84 -26.76
CA LEU A 97 -37.03 -45.96 -27.35
C LEU A 97 -36.75 -46.43 -28.80
N PRO A 98 -36.28 -45.57 -29.73
CA PRO A 98 -34.83 -45.37 -29.85
C PRO A 98 -34.38 -43.96 -30.29
N ALA A 99 -33.06 -43.80 -30.23
CA ALA A 99 -32.22 -42.68 -30.62
C ALA A 99 -32.06 -42.51 -32.16
N ASP A 100 -31.16 -41.59 -32.52
CA ASP A 100 -30.61 -41.22 -33.84
C ASP A 100 -31.39 -40.16 -34.63
N SER A 101 -30.78 -39.27 -35.41
CA SER A 101 -29.41 -38.76 -35.57
C SER A 101 -29.49 -37.66 -36.64
N ASP A 102 -28.63 -36.66 -36.51
CA ASP A 102 -27.97 -35.91 -37.58
C ASP A 102 -28.69 -34.96 -38.58
N GLU A 103 -27.90 -33.92 -38.88
CA GLU A 103 -27.79 -33.11 -40.11
C GLU A 103 -28.93 -32.15 -40.52
N SER A 104 -28.67 -30.85 -40.45
CA SER A 104 -28.08 -30.12 -41.60
C SER A 104 -28.15 -28.58 -41.46
N GLU A 105 -26.99 -27.97 -41.69
CA GLU A 105 -26.76 -26.56 -42.05
C GLU A 105 -27.39 -26.24 -43.44
N PRO A 106 -27.64 -24.96 -43.87
CA PRO A 106 -26.52 -24.06 -44.20
C PRO A 106 -26.74 -22.52 -44.10
N ARG A 107 -25.59 -21.84 -44.00
CA ARG A 107 -25.18 -20.55 -44.64
C ARG A 107 -26.08 -19.31 -44.57
N ALA A 108 -25.50 -18.22 -44.02
CA ALA A 108 -25.29 -16.99 -44.80
C ALA A 108 -24.06 -16.19 -44.29
N LEU A 109 -23.14 -15.97 -45.22
CA LEU A 109 -22.03 -15.01 -45.24
C LEU A 109 -22.47 -13.55 -44.99
N VAL A 110 -21.70 -12.78 -44.20
CA VAL A 110 -21.32 -11.39 -44.53
C VAL A 110 -19.90 -11.09 -44.02
N ARG A 111 -19.12 -10.44 -44.89
CA ARG A 111 -17.74 -9.96 -44.77
C ARG A 111 -17.65 -8.59 -44.04
N TYR A 112 -16.58 -8.42 -43.27
CA TYR A 112 -15.52 -7.37 -43.36
C TYR A 112 -15.82 -6.06 -44.15
N ASP A 113 -15.72 -4.86 -43.53
CA ASP A 113 -14.56 -3.92 -43.57
C ASP A 113 -14.88 -2.61 -42.77
N PRO A 114 -13.88 -1.83 -42.32
CA PRO A 114 -13.95 -0.67 -41.44
C PRO A 114 -13.90 0.68 -42.19
N ASP A 115 -13.66 1.75 -41.43
CA ASP A 115 -13.43 3.14 -41.83
C ASP A 115 -14.71 3.96 -42.14
N ASN A 116 -14.99 5.01 -41.34
CA ASN A 116 -14.41 6.32 -41.57
C ASN A 116 -15.12 7.42 -40.72
N GLU A 117 -14.30 8.32 -40.19
CA GLU A 117 -14.49 9.76 -39.93
C GLU A 117 -15.89 10.33 -39.58
N THR A 118 -15.98 11.01 -38.43
CA THR A 118 -15.99 12.49 -38.33
C THR A 118 -16.35 12.92 -36.91
N PHE A 119 -15.42 13.61 -36.24
CA PHE A 119 -15.72 14.39 -35.03
C PHE A 119 -15.82 15.85 -35.47
N GLU A 120 -17.03 16.38 -35.52
CA GLU A 120 -17.28 17.81 -35.63
C GLU A 120 -17.35 18.42 -34.23
N TYR A 121 -16.65 19.55 -34.13
CA TYR A 121 -16.58 20.49 -33.03
C TYR A 121 -17.59 21.63 -33.30
N GLU A 122 -17.86 22.46 -32.29
CA GLU A 122 -18.81 23.59 -32.24
C GLU A 122 -20.24 23.20 -31.80
N GLY A 123 -20.92 23.92 -30.92
CA GLY A 123 -20.59 25.15 -30.22
C GLY A 123 -21.74 25.60 -29.32
N SER A 124 -21.36 26.23 -28.21
CA SER A 124 -21.93 27.44 -27.60
C SER A 124 -23.45 27.66 -27.39
N HIS A 125 -23.70 28.29 -26.23
CA HIS A 125 -24.84 29.12 -25.82
C HIS A 125 -26.07 28.38 -25.29
N SER A 126 -26.84 28.90 -24.33
CA SER A 126 -26.79 30.02 -23.37
C SER A 126 -28.24 30.18 -22.92
N GLU A 127 -28.47 30.55 -21.65
CA GLU A 127 -29.72 31.20 -21.19
C GLU A 127 -30.99 30.31 -21.19
N ARG A 128 -32.00 30.45 -20.31
CA ARG A 128 -32.34 31.41 -19.28
C ARG A 128 -33.45 30.81 -18.41
N SER A 129 -33.54 31.35 -17.21
CA SER A 129 -34.60 31.33 -16.21
C SER A 129 -36.05 31.37 -16.73
N SER A 130 -36.99 30.78 -15.97
CA SER A 130 -38.30 31.38 -15.70
C SER A 130 -39.02 30.67 -14.55
N GLU A 131 -39.15 31.37 -13.42
CA GLU A 131 -40.33 31.29 -12.55
C GLU A 131 -41.57 31.76 -13.33
N HIS A 132 -42.76 31.25 -13.04
CA HIS A 132 -43.86 31.97 -12.35
C HIS A 132 -45.23 31.28 -12.51
N ASN A 133 -45.95 31.30 -11.39
CA ASN A 133 -47.39 31.52 -11.19
C ASN A 133 -48.47 30.48 -11.54
N ASN A 134 -49.09 30.03 -10.44
CA ASN A 134 -50.53 30.02 -10.16
C ASN A 134 -51.40 30.90 -11.08
N ASP A 135 -52.51 30.38 -11.60
CA ASP A 135 -53.84 30.71 -11.06
C ASP A 135 -54.98 29.89 -11.69
N HIS A 136 -56.07 29.87 -10.93
CA HIS A 136 -57.45 29.39 -11.10
C HIS A 136 -58.05 29.00 -12.47
N GLY A 137 -58.89 27.95 -12.42
CA GLY A 137 -59.98 27.69 -13.37
C GLY A 137 -61.06 26.77 -12.77
N ILE A 138 -62.26 27.31 -12.61
CA ILE A 138 -63.50 26.71 -12.07
C ILE A 138 -64.31 26.03 -13.19
N SER A 139 -64.82 24.81 -12.94
CA SER A 139 -66.09 24.23 -13.45
C SER A 139 -66.15 22.76 -12.99
N THR A 140 -67.24 22.07 -12.69
CA THR A 140 -68.69 22.29 -12.64
C THR A 140 -69.28 21.08 -11.90
N LEU A 141 -70.44 21.27 -11.27
CA LEU A 141 -71.26 20.27 -10.60
C LEU A 141 -71.63 19.08 -11.49
N GLU A 142 -71.62 17.87 -10.92
CA GLU A 142 -72.70 16.90 -11.14
C GLU A 142 -72.80 15.91 -9.97
N ASN A 143 -73.99 15.87 -9.37
CA ASN A 143 -74.37 15.00 -8.26
C ASN A 143 -74.88 13.68 -8.83
N GLU A 144 -74.31 12.56 -8.40
CA GLU A 144 -74.99 11.26 -8.41
C GLU A 144 -74.87 10.59 -7.05
N ALA A 145 -76.03 10.40 -6.44
CA ALA A 145 -76.20 9.64 -5.21
C ALA A 145 -76.34 8.15 -5.56
N SER A 146 -75.53 7.27 -4.97
CA SER A 146 -75.99 5.90 -4.67
C SER A 146 -75.17 5.19 -3.59
N GLU A 147 -75.94 4.76 -2.59
CA GLU A 147 -75.79 3.62 -1.69
C GLU A 147 -74.68 3.55 -0.62
N PRO A 148 -75.07 3.30 0.66
CA PRO A 148 -74.13 3.16 1.77
C PRO A 148 -73.46 1.79 1.71
N LYS A 149 -72.24 1.74 1.17
CA LYS A 149 -71.35 0.61 1.45
C LYS A 149 -70.92 0.69 2.90
N ALA A 150 -71.26 -0.35 3.66
CA ALA A 150 -70.86 -0.55 5.04
C ALA A 150 -69.34 -0.33 5.18
N ILE A 151 -68.97 0.82 5.73
CA ILE A 151 -67.61 1.19 6.07
C ILE A 151 -67.20 0.28 7.23
N SER A 152 -66.45 -0.77 6.94
CA SER A 152 -65.73 -1.52 7.97
C SER A 152 -64.58 -0.64 8.45
N TRP A 153 -64.75 -0.02 9.61
CA TRP A 153 -63.76 0.79 10.34
C TRP A 153 -62.59 -0.05 10.89
N TRP A 154 -61.96 -0.89 10.07
CA TRP A 154 -60.59 -1.30 10.35
C TRP A 154 -59.70 -0.19 9.80
N PRO A 155 -58.87 0.46 10.63
CA PRO A 155 -58.04 1.53 10.14
C PRO A 155 -57.15 0.94 9.04
N GLN A 156 -57.24 1.50 7.83
CA GLN A 156 -56.22 1.39 6.79
C GLN A 156 -54.94 2.11 7.28
N LEU A 157 -54.50 1.83 8.50
CA LEU A 157 -53.15 2.15 8.91
C LEU A 157 -52.27 1.28 8.02
N GLU A 158 -51.52 1.93 7.14
CA GLU A 158 -50.46 1.34 6.32
C GLU A 158 -49.30 0.85 7.22
N TRP A 159 -49.60 -0.02 8.19
CA TRP A 159 -48.62 -0.79 8.93
C TRP A 159 -47.62 -1.50 8.02
N PRO A 160 -48.01 -2.02 6.83
CA PRO A 160 -47.05 -2.54 5.87
C PRO A 160 -46.04 -1.47 5.45
N ASP A 161 -46.47 -0.28 5.04
CA ASP A 161 -45.56 0.78 4.57
C ASP A 161 -44.67 1.33 5.69
N ILE A 162 -45.17 1.42 6.94
CA ILE A 162 -44.37 1.84 8.10
C ILE A 162 -43.31 0.77 8.46
N ILE A 163 -43.71 -0.49 8.56
CA ILE A 163 -42.79 -1.60 8.88
C ILE A 163 -41.74 -1.74 7.77
N LEU A 164 -42.15 -1.60 6.51
CA LEU A 164 -41.24 -1.69 5.38
C LEU A 164 -40.31 -0.48 5.31
N GLY A 165 -40.80 0.73 5.55
CA GLY A 165 -39.98 1.93 5.63
C GLY A 165 -38.93 1.83 6.74
N LEU A 166 -39.31 1.30 7.91
CA LEU A 166 -38.39 1.02 9.01
C LEU A 166 -37.36 -0.05 8.65
N LEU A 167 -37.75 -1.10 7.92
CA LEU A 167 -36.82 -2.10 7.38
C LEU A 167 -35.85 -1.51 6.36
N GLY A 168 -36.32 -0.64 5.46
CA GLY A 168 -35.48 0.06 4.48
C GLY A 168 -34.46 0.98 5.16
N VAL A 169 -34.89 1.74 6.18
CA VAL A 169 -33.99 2.56 7.01
C VAL A 169 -33.02 1.68 7.79
N ALA A 170 -33.48 0.60 8.42
CA ALA A 170 -32.63 -0.33 9.13
C ALA A 170 -31.59 -0.99 8.20
N PHE A 171 -31.96 -1.29 6.95
CA PHE A 171 -31.05 -1.84 5.95
C PHE A 171 -30.04 -0.80 5.44
N ALA A 172 -30.48 0.45 5.23
CA ALA A 172 -29.58 1.56 4.87
C ALA A 172 -28.59 1.86 5.99
N VAL A 173 -29.05 1.87 7.25
CA VAL A 173 -28.21 2.05 8.44
C VAL A 173 -27.29 0.86 8.64
N ALA A 174 -27.76 -0.38 8.47
CA ALA A 174 -26.92 -1.57 8.53
C ALA A 174 -25.89 -1.59 7.40
N GLY A 175 -26.25 -1.21 6.17
CA GLY A 175 -25.32 -1.08 5.05
C GLY A 175 -24.28 0.02 5.27
N GLY A 176 -24.68 1.13 5.90
CA GLY A 176 -23.77 2.18 6.34
C GLY A 176 -22.78 1.69 7.39
N ALA A 177 -23.28 1.05 8.45
CA ALA A 177 -22.47 0.53 9.56
C ALA A 177 -21.55 -0.63 9.16
N ILE A 178 -21.99 -1.52 8.28
CA ILE A 178 -21.16 -2.62 7.75
C ILE A 178 -20.10 -2.08 6.77
N GLY A 179 -20.42 -1.00 6.06
CA GLY A 179 -19.47 -0.28 5.21
C GLY A 179 -18.46 0.58 5.96
N GLU A 180 -18.55 0.67 7.29
CA GLU A 180 -17.57 1.32 8.19
C GLU A 180 -16.68 0.32 8.92
N LEU A 181 -16.64 -0.95 8.48
CA LEU A 181 -15.52 -1.82 8.85
C LEU A 181 -14.26 -1.19 8.23
N GLN A 182 -13.60 -0.33 9.02
CA GLN A 182 -12.30 0.23 8.69
C GLN A 182 -11.45 -0.95 8.24
N ALA A 183 -10.94 -0.85 7.02
CA ALA A 183 -9.96 -1.83 6.58
C ALA A 183 -8.88 -1.86 7.66
N SER A 184 -8.46 -3.06 8.07
CA SER A 184 -7.23 -3.17 8.85
C SER A 184 -6.20 -2.31 8.13
N PRO A 185 -5.59 -1.29 8.78
CA PRO A 185 -4.67 -0.39 8.10
C PRO A 185 -3.53 -1.20 7.46
N SER A 186 -3.20 -2.36 8.03
CA SER A 186 -2.21 -3.29 7.51
C SER A 186 -2.67 -4.04 6.25
N ALA A 187 -1.86 -3.94 5.22
CA ALA A 187 -1.92 -4.66 3.96
C ALA A 187 -0.72 -5.61 3.81
N LEU A 188 -0.87 -6.65 2.99
CA LEU A 188 0.21 -7.59 2.65
C LEU A 188 0.61 -7.41 1.18
N SER A 189 1.91 -7.33 0.90
CA SER A 189 2.40 -7.28 -0.48
C SER A 189 2.11 -8.59 -1.21
N ASP A 190 1.53 -8.55 -2.41
CA ASP A 190 1.28 -9.76 -3.22
C ASP A 190 1.74 -9.56 -4.67
N THR A 191 2.82 -8.82 -4.83
CA THR A 191 3.35 -8.52 -6.16
C THR A 191 4.14 -9.71 -6.70
N GLN A 192 3.84 -10.10 -7.93
CA GLN A 192 4.58 -11.09 -8.68
C GLN A 192 5.12 -10.45 -9.97
N PRO A 193 6.41 -10.59 -10.29
CA PRO A 193 7.45 -11.29 -9.50
C PRO A 193 7.89 -10.49 -8.26
N CYS A 194 8.33 -11.20 -7.22
CA CYS A 194 9.01 -10.66 -6.04
C CYS A 194 10.47 -11.13 -6.00
N GLY A 195 11.30 -10.50 -5.17
CA GLY A 195 12.73 -10.76 -5.10
C GLY A 195 13.55 -9.50 -5.37
N PHE A 196 14.86 -9.65 -5.36
CA PHE A 196 15.76 -8.57 -5.71
C PHE A 196 16.26 -8.73 -7.14
N TRP A 197 16.35 -7.60 -7.82
CA TRP A 197 16.85 -7.52 -9.17
C TRP A 197 18.02 -6.56 -9.16
N ASP A 198 19.00 -6.86 -10.01
CA ASP A 198 20.16 -6.02 -10.21
C ASP A 198 20.27 -5.66 -11.69
N LEU A 199 20.87 -4.50 -11.96
CA LEU A 199 21.23 -4.12 -13.30
C LEU A 199 22.33 -5.07 -13.80
N LYS A 200 22.17 -5.61 -15.01
CA LYS A 200 23.19 -6.47 -15.61
C LYS A 200 24.51 -5.71 -15.76
N ASN A 201 25.63 -6.36 -15.46
CA ASN A 201 26.97 -5.76 -15.56
C ASN A 201 27.29 -5.19 -16.96
N ASN A 202 26.71 -5.80 -18.00
CA ASN A 202 26.88 -5.40 -19.40
C ASN A 202 25.80 -4.44 -19.92
N ALA A 203 24.99 -3.83 -19.03
CA ALA A 203 24.03 -2.82 -19.43
C ALA A 203 24.73 -1.61 -20.07
N ASP A 204 24.08 -1.03 -21.09
CA ASP A 204 24.57 0.16 -21.78
C ASP A 204 24.65 1.36 -20.83
N GLN A 205 25.55 2.30 -21.10
CA GLN A 205 25.77 3.48 -20.25
C GLN A 205 24.48 4.27 -19.99
N ARG A 206 23.64 4.46 -21.03
CA ARG A 206 22.35 5.14 -20.87
C ARG A 206 21.43 4.45 -19.86
N ILE A 207 21.48 3.12 -19.76
CA ILE A 207 20.67 2.36 -18.81
C ILE A 207 21.25 2.51 -17.40
N LYS A 208 22.59 2.51 -17.27
CA LYS A 208 23.29 2.81 -16.01
C LYS A 208 22.91 4.21 -15.50
N ASP A 209 22.99 5.24 -16.35
CA ASP A 209 22.61 6.60 -15.97
C ASP A 209 21.13 6.69 -15.51
N ASN A 210 20.25 5.91 -16.14
CA ASN A 210 18.84 5.85 -15.73
C ASN A 210 18.62 5.08 -14.42
N ASP A 211 19.38 4.00 -14.19
CA ASP A 211 19.38 3.29 -12.90
C ASP A 211 19.92 4.20 -11.78
N ASP A 212 21.01 4.94 -12.02
CA ASP A 212 21.57 5.91 -11.08
C ASP A 212 20.51 6.96 -10.68
N LEU A 213 19.72 7.45 -11.64
CA LEU A 213 18.59 8.35 -11.35
C LEU A 213 17.48 7.68 -10.53
N LEU A 214 17.21 6.39 -10.75
CA LEU A 214 16.26 5.63 -9.93
C LEU A 214 16.78 5.43 -8.51
N GLN A 215 18.07 5.13 -8.34
CA GLN A 215 18.71 5.00 -7.03
C GLN A 215 18.76 6.34 -6.30
N ALA A 216 19.05 7.45 -6.98
CA ALA A 216 18.97 8.80 -6.42
C ALA A 216 17.57 9.10 -5.86
N LYS A 217 16.51 8.73 -6.58
CA LYS A 217 15.11 8.87 -6.10
C LYS A 217 14.80 7.98 -4.90
N LYS A 218 15.38 6.78 -4.82
CA LYS A 218 15.25 5.91 -3.64
C LYS A 218 15.94 6.52 -2.42
N GLU A 219 17.15 7.05 -2.59
CA GLU A 219 17.84 7.79 -1.53
C GLU A 219 17.05 9.01 -1.09
N GLU A 220 16.50 9.77 -2.04
CA GLU A 220 15.74 10.99 -1.76
C GLU A 220 14.48 10.66 -0.96
N ARG A 221 13.71 9.66 -1.39
CA ARG A 221 12.53 9.17 -0.66
C ARG A 221 12.90 8.73 0.77
N SER A 222 14.00 7.98 0.90
CA SER A 222 14.46 7.47 2.19
C SER A 222 14.90 8.60 3.12
N ALA A 223 15.59 9.62 2.59
CA ALA A 223 16.02 10.76 3.37
C ALA A 223 14.86 11.68 3.76
N GLN A 224 13.88 11.90 2.88
CA GLN A 224 12.66 12.62 3.21
C GLN A 224 11.92 11.90 4.35
N TYR A 225 11.77 10.58 4.27
CA TYR A 225 11.17 9.79 5.36
C TYR A 225 12.01 9.86 6.64
N GLY A 226 13.34 9.71 6.54
CA GLY A 226 14.27 9.82 7.67
C GLY A 226 14.22 11.19 8.36
N ARG A 227 14.01 12.27 7.61
CA ARG A 227 13.84 13.63 8.16
C ARG A 227 12.48 13.83 8.83
N SER A 228 11.42 13.31 8.22
CA SER A 228 10.05 13.51 8.72
C SER A 228 9.67 12.60 9.88
N CYS A 229 10.25 11.39 9.94
CA CYS A 229 9.75 10.31 10.78
C CYS A 229 10.76 9.80 11.83
N TYR A 230 12.05 10.10 11.69
CA TYR A 230 13.07 9.70 12.67
C TYR A 230 13.61 10.91 13.44
N GLY A 231 14.02 10.65 14.68
CA GLY A 231 14.67 11.64 15.55
C GLY A 231 13.72 12.23 16.58
N GLU A 232 14.21 13.26 17.29
CA GLU A 232 13.49 13.85 18.44
C GLU A 232 12.45 14.90 18.03
N GLN A 233 12.40 15.28 16.75
CA GLN A 233 11.46 16.30 16.29
C GLN A 233 10.03 15.75 16.28
N PRO A 234 9.04 16.54 16.73
CA PRO A 234 7.65 16.13 16.64
C PRO A 234 7.27 15.91 15.18
N ILE A 235 6.68 14.76 14.90
CA ILE A 235 6.28 14.36 13.55
C ILE A 235 5.23 15.36 13.03
N ALA A 236 5.64 16.21 12.09
CA ALA A 236 4.78 17.26 11.54
C ALA A 236 3.58 16.70 10.78
N ASN A 237 3.74 15.54 10.15
CA ASN A 237 2.69 14.83 9.44
C ASN A 237 2.66 13.34 9.81
N PRO A 238 1.93 12.95 10.88
CA PRO A 238 1.88 11.57 11.36
C PRO A 238 1.46 10.57 10.28
N ASP A 239 0.59 11.00 9.37
CA ASP A 239 0.04 10.16 8.31
C ASP A 239 1.10 9.77 7.26
N GLN A 240 2.20 10.55 7.12
CA GLN A 240 3.34 10.17 6.27
C GLN A 240 4.22 9.09 6.91
N CYS A 241 4.24 9.03 8.24
CA CYS A 241 5.08 8.09 8.98
C CYS A 241 4.37 6.77 9.27
N ASP A 242 3.03 6.74 9.23
CA ASP A 242 2.19 5.55 9.37
C ASP A 242 2.14 4.67 8.11
N PHE A 243 3.22 4.63 7.32
CA PHE A 243 3.31 3.77 6.14
C PHE A 243 3.91 2.39 6.46
N PHE A 244 4.90 2.35 7.35
CA PHE A 244 5.54 1.11 7.79
C PHE A 244 4.90 0.60 9.08
N GLU A 245 5.11 -0.69 9.39
CA GLU A 245 4.66 -1.30 10.66
C GLU A 245 5.21 -0.53 11.89
N SER A 246 6.44 -0.03 11.78
CA SER A 246 7.02 0.91 12.75
C SER A 246 7.44 2.19 12.03
N ALA A 247 6.95 3.34 12.50
CA ALA A 247 7.29 4.64 11.93
C ALA A 247 8.79 4.98 12.03
N GLN A 248 9.43 4.49 13.10
CA GLN A 248 10.87 4.65 13.32
C GLN A 248 11.44 3.39 13.96
N ILE A 249 12.76 3.25 13.86
CA ILE A 249 13.55 2.27 14.61
C ILE A 249 14.37 3.06 15.61
N ASP A 250 14.17 2.79 16.89
CA ASP A 250 14.86 3.51 17.96
C ASP A 250 16.36 3.17 17.94
N TYR A 251 17.18 4.15 18.33
CA TYR A 251 18.61 3.98 18.47
C TYR A 251 19.18 4.91 19.53
N GLU A 252 20.35 4.54 20.04
CA GLU A 252 21.13 5.30 21.01
C GLU A 252 22.27 6.03 20.30
N VAL A 253 22.64 7.20 20.84
CA VAL A 253 23.73 8.02 20.34
C VAL A 253 24.76 8.20 21.45
N GLU A 254 26.00 7.83 21.18
CA GLU A 254 27.09 7.90 22.14
C GLU A 254 28.34 8.52 21.52
N LYS A 255 28.95 9.49 22.20
CA LYS A 255 30.30 9.96 21.84
C LYS A 255 31.32 8.97 22.40
N ILE A 256 32.19 8.47 21.52
CA ILE A 256 33.23 7.50 21.86
C ILE A 256 34.60 8.02 21.43
N ASP A 257 35.66 7.41 21.92
CA ASP A 257 37.03 7.70 21.45
C ASP A 257 37.22 7.31 19.98
N CYS A 258 38.25 7.88 19.35
CA CYS A 258 38.66 7.54 18.00
C CYS A 258 38.81 6.00 17.83
N PRO A 259 38.10 5.36 16.88
CA PRO A 259 38.12 3.90 16.74
C PRO A 259 39.37 3.38 16.00
N PHE A 260 40.19 4.29 15.45
CA PHE A 260 41.41 3.95 14.72
C PHE A 260 42.62 3.88 15.65
N SER A 261 43.63 3.12 15.24
CA SER A 261 44.91 3.13 15.94
C SER A 261 45.52 4.52 15.88
N CYS A 262 45.93 5.07 17.03
CA CYS A 262 46.70 6.30 17.12
C CYS A 262 48.16 5.93 17.45
N PRO A 263 49.05 5.77 16.45
CA PRO A 263 50.43 5.33 16.70
C PRO A 263 51.21 6.32 17.58
N ASN A 264 50.80 7.59 17.55
CA ASN A 264 51.29 8.64 18.41
C ASN A 264 50.10 9.21 19.23
N PRO A 265 50.13 9.19 20.57
CA PRO A 265 49.07 9.76 21.40
C PRO A 265 48.86 11.27 21.15
N ASP A 266 49.89 11.98 20.69
CA ASP A 266 49.81 13.41 20.38
C ASP A 266 49.32 13.69 18.95
N ARG A 267 49.15 12.65 18.11
CA ARG A 267 48.73 12.79 16.71
C ARG A 267 47.93 11.55 16.27
N CYS A 268 46.61 11.66 16.34
CA CYS A 268 45.72 10.65 15.79
C CYS A 268 45.14 11.06 14.43
N ILE A 269 44.66 10.09 13.65
CA ILE A 269 44.04 10.33 12.34
C ILE A 269 42.66 10.97 12.46
N CYS A 270 41.99 10.82 13.61
CA CYS A 270 40.77 11.55 13.95
C CYS A 270 41.07 13.04 14.17
N ALA A 271 40.09 13.91 13.89
CA ALA A 271 40.21 15.35 14.11
C ALA A 271 40.68 15.66 15.55
N ASN A 272 41.70 16.49 15.73
CA ASN A 272 42.27 16.77 17.04
C ASN A 272 41.36 17.65 17.95
N GLY A 273 41.62 17.64 19.27
CA GLY A 273 40.99 18.54 20.25
C GLY A 273 39.64 18.06 20.79
N ILE A 274 38.66 18.96 20.93
CA ILE A 274 37.27 18.63 21.35
C ILE A 274 36.63 17.64 20.36
N TYR A 275 37.19 17.52 19.16
CA TYR A 275 36.71 16.70 18.05
C TYR A 275 37.46 15.36 17.91
N GLY A 276 38.33 15.01 18.87
CA GLY A 276 39.02 13.70 18.96
C GLY A 276 38.10 12.51 19.24
N SER A 277 36.79 12.75 19.23
CA SER A 277 35.74 11.78 19.46
C SER A 277 35.05 11.39 18.15
N ALA A 278 34.65 10.13 18.06
CA ALA A 278 33.67 9.65 17.09
C ALA A 278 32.27 9.65 17.70
N VAL A 279 31.24 9.55 16.87
CA VAL A 279 29.87 9.29 17.33
C VAL A 279 29.42 7.90 16.89
N ARG A 280 28.91 7.13 17.85
CA ARG A 280 28.35 5.80 17.65
C ARG A 280 26.83 5.88 17.73
N LEU A 281 26.16 5.38 16.70
CA LEU A 281 24.71 5.25 16.62
C LEU A 281 24.36 3.77 16.56
N SER A 282 23.58 3.27 17.53
CA SER A 282 23.28 1.83 17.62
C SER A 282 21.80 1.58 17.89
N THR A 283 21.19 0.70 17.12
CA THR A 283 19.77 0.32 17.30
C THR A 283 19.57 -0.64 18.48
N GLY A 284 20.65 -1.17 19.05
CA GLY A 284 20.57 -2.41 19.82
C GLY A 284 20.02 -3.55 18.96
N LEU A 285 19.48 -4.58 19.60
CA LEU A 285 18.82 -5.70 18.93
C LEU A 285 17.32 -5.41 18.77
N PHE A 286 16.80 -5.47 17.54
CA PHE A 286 15.38 -5.30 17.27
C PHE A 286 14.84 -6.33 16.28
N SER A 287 13.55 -6.63 16.33
CA SER A 287 12.95 -7.65 15.46
C SER A 287 12.72 -7.12 14.05
N ALA A 288 12.96 -7.95 13.03
CA ALA A 288 12.60 -7.65 11.65
C ALA A 288 11.07 -7.45 11.44
N LYS A 289 10.25 -7.75 12.45
CA LYS A 289 8.85 -7.32 12.51
C LYS A 289 8.70 -5.80 12.35
N LEU A 290 9.60 -5.00 12.94
CA LEU A 290 9.55 -3.53 12.82
C LEU A 290 9.78 -3.05 11.38
N LEU A 291 10.43 -3.88 10.55
CA LEU A 291 10.56 -3.64 9.12
C LEU A 291 9.29 -3.98 8.35
N GLY A 292 8.26 -4.56 8.97
CA GLY A 292 7.06 -5.06 8.30
C GLY A 292 7.14 -6.54 7.88
N LEU A 293 8.19 -7.29 8.24
CA LEU A 293 8.25 -8.70 7.83
C LEU A 293 7.19 -9.56 8.52
N ASN A 294 6.56 -10.42 7.72
CA ASN A 294 5.50 -11.34 8.13
C ASN A 294 5.98 -12.79 7.98
N GLY A 295 6.45 -13.36 9.09
CA GLY A 295 6.95 -14.72 9.15
C GLY A 295 6.83 -15.32 10.54
N ALA A 296 6.95 -16.64 10.61
CA ALA A 296 6.80 -17.38 11.88
C ALA A 296 8.07 -17.41 12.74
N ALA A 297 9.22 -17.18 12.12
CA ALA A 297 10.51 -17.05 12.77
C ALA A 297 11.18 -15.81 12.18
N LEU A 298 10.97 -14.66 12.81
CA LEU A 298 11.53 -13.41 12.34
C LEU A 298 12.92 -13.22 12.92
N PRO A 299 13.94 -12.95 12.09
CA PRO A 299 15.27 -12.66 12.59
C PRO A 299 15.24 -11.37 13.42
N GLN A 300 16.22 -11.26 14.30
CA GLN A 300 16.58 -10.00 14.93
C GLN A 300 17.67 -9.31 14.10
N ILE A 301 17.77 -8.00 14.26
CA ILE A 301 18.68 -7.13 13.53
C ILE A 301 19.43 -6.31 14.56
N LYS A 302 20.73 -6.16 14.34
CA LYS A 302 21.55 -5.23 15.10
C LYS A 302 22.38 -4.40 14.13
N ARG A 303 22.24 -3.08 14.25
CA ARG A 303 22.96 -2.14 13.41
C ARG A 303 23.68 -1.12 14.28
N THR A 304 24.96 -0.91 13.99
CA THR A 304 25.76 0.14 14.60
C THR A 304 26.53 0.88 13.52
N SER A 305 26.47 2.20 13.52
CA SER A 305 27.27 3.05 12.64
C SER A 305 28.13 3.98 13.48
N ILE A 306 29.43 4.05 13.18
CA ILE A 306 30.39 4.95 13.83
C ILE A 306 30.84 5.99 12.81
N TYR A 307 30.66 7.27 13.13
CA TYR A 307 31.08 8.38 12.28
C TYR A 307 32.25 9.12 12.89
N VAL A 308 33.27 9.38 12.06
CA VAL A 308 34.58 9.86 12.49
C VAL A 308 35.07 10.97 11.56
N PRO A 309 35.16 12.23 12.03
CA PRO A 309 35.84 13.28 11.28
C PRO A 309 37.36 13.03 11.32
N LEU A 310 38.04 13.09 10.18
CA LEU A 310 39.50 12.93 10.11
C LEU A 310 40.23 14.27 10.19
N ASP A 311 41.43 14.26 10.78
CA ASP A 311 42.35 15.38 10.75
C ASP A 311 43.09 15.42 9.41
N ILE A 312 42.78 16.39 8.56
CA ILE A 312 43.45 16.53 7.26
C ILE A 312 44.94 16.88 7.38
N ASP A 313 45.39 17.36 8.54
CA ASP A 313 46.79 17.65 8.83
C ASP A 313 47.54 16.41 9.37
N TYR A 314 46.90 15.24 9.44
CA TYR A 314 47.53 13.97 9.79
C TYR A 314 48.60 13.54 8.76
N GLY A 315 48.54 14.06 7.53
CA GLY A 315 49.55 13.84 6.48
C GLY A 315 49.11 12.88 5.38
N PHE A 316 47.83 12.53 5.31
CA PHE A 316 47.26 11.81 4.16
C PHE A 316 46.91 12.73 2.99
N VAL A 317 46.89 14.05 3.19
CA VAL A 317 46.67 15.03 2.12
C VAL A 317 48.02 15.51 1.58
N VAL A 318 48.25 15.30 0.30
CA VAL A 318 49.47 15.72 -0.40
C VAL A 318 49.14 16.83 -1.37
N ASP A 319 49.79 17.97 -1.18
CA ASP A 319 49.73 19.08 -2.12
C ASP A 319 50.59 18.76 -3.36
N ARG A 320 49.93 18.67 -4.51
CA ARG A 320 50.56 18.47 -5.82
C ARG A 320 50.67 19.75 -6.63
N SER A 321 50.19 20.87 -6.09
CA SER A 321 50.06 22.10 -6.84
C SER A 321 51.42 22.65 -7.25
N GLY A 322 51.64 22.68 -8.56
CA GLY A 322 52.63 23.56 -9.18
C GLY A 322 52.10 25.00 -9.30
N TYR A 323 50.81 25.17 -9.64
CA TYR A 323 50.13 26.48 -9.75
C TYR A 323 48.60 26.48 -9.52
N ASP A 324 47.89 25.33 -9.44
CA ASP A 324 46.40 25.28 -9.49
C ASP A 324 45.71 24.52 -8.31
N PHE A 325 46.23 24.60 -7.08
CA PHE A 325 45.61 24.02 -5.88
C PHE A 325 45.08 22.58 -6.07
N GLU A 326 45.97 21.66 -6.44
CA GLU A 326 45.69 20.24 -6.60
C GLU A 326 46.09 19.48 -5.32
N PHE A 327 45.13 18.76 -4.73
CA PHE A 327 45.34 17.97 -3.53
C PHE A 327 44.97 16.51 -3.78
N GLU A 328 45.90 15.60 -3.49
CA GLU A 328 45.68 14.16 -3.49
C GLU A 328 45.44 13.66 -2.05
N TYR A 329 44.47 12.78 -1.87
CA TYR A 329 44.11 12.19 -0.59
C TYR A 329 44.48 10.71 -0.57
N HIS A 330 45.51 10.36 0.20
CA HIS A 330 46.06 9.01 0.29
C HIS A 330 45.46 8.22 1.46
N LEU A 331 44.13 8.04 1.45
CA LEU A 331 43.43 7.15 2.39
C LEU A 331 43.42 5.69 1.92
N GLY A 332 44.13 5.39 0.84
CA GLY A 332 44.34 4.06 0.28
C GLY A 332 44.07 4.01 -1.23
N PRO A 333 44.53 2.96 -1.92
CA PRO A 333 44.36 2.86 -3.37
C PRO A 333 42.90 2.67 -3.76
N VAL A 334 42.57 3.14 -4.97
CA VAL A 334 41.26 2.97 -5.60
C VAL A 334 41.41 2.21 -6.90
N ASN A 335 40.58 1.17 -7.08
CA ASN A 335 40.47 0.42 -8.32
C ASN A 335 39.05 0.57 -8.86
N ALA A 336 38.82 1.64 -9.60
CA ALA A 336 37.51 1.95 -10.17
C ALA A 336 37.60 1.91 -11.69
N SER A 337 36.63 1.25 -12.34
CA SER A 337 36.50 1.21 -13.80
C SER A 337 37.74 0.72 -14.55
N GLY A 338 38.54 -0.16 -13.92
CA GLY A 338 39.77 -0.72 -14.50
C GLY A 338 40.99 0.20 -14.42
N GLU A 339 40.88 1.35 -13.73
CA GLU A 339 42.00 2.25 -13.46
C GLU A 339 42.44 2.13 -11.99
N PHE A 340 43.70 1.75 -11.80
CA PHE A 340 44.33 1.72 -10.49
C PHE A 340 44.93 3.08 -10.16
N ARG A 341 44.50 3.68 -9.04
CA ARG A 341 45.05 4.92 -8.49
C ARG A 341 45.63 4.65 -7.09
N ASN A 342 46.81 5.22 -6.83
CA ASN A 342 47.50 5.11 -5.53
C ASN A 342 47.05 6.16 -4.50
N HIS A 343 46.00 6.91 -4.82
CA HIS A 343 45.29 7.83 -3.94
C HIS A 343 43.79 7.54 -4.04
N THR A 344 43.05 7.94 -3.02
CA THR A 344 41.60 7.72 -2.92
C THR A 344 40.82 8.76 -3.70
N PHE A 345 41.18 10.02 -3.52
CA PHE A 345 40.45 11.17 -4.04
C PHE A 345 41.44 12.26 -4.47
N THR A 346 41.04 13.05 -5.47
CA THR A 346 41.79 14.23 -5.92
C THR A 346 40.83 15.38 -6.05
N MET A 347 41.27 16.55 -5.62
CA MET A 347 40.53 17.79 -5.71
C MET A 347 41.38 18.82 -6.45
N PHE A 348 40.75 19.55 -7.38
CA PHE A 348 41.41 20.53 -8.25
C PHE A 348 40.85 21.94 -8.00
N GLY A 349 41.76 22.92 -7.95
CA GLY A 349 41.42 24.33 -7.86
C GLY A 349 40.91 24.77 -6.48
N THR A 350 40.70 26.08 -6.35
CA THR A 350 40.03 26.62 -5.17
C THR A 350 38.52 26.39 -5.28
N PRO A 351 37.86 25.75 -4.30
CA PRO A 351 36.41 25.58 -4.31
C PRO A 351 35.63 26.89 -4.42
N PHE A 352 36.24 28.02 -4.07
CA PHE A 352 35.68 29.38 -4.22
C PHE A 352 35.53 29.85 -5.67
N ASN A 353 36.28 29.26 -6.61
CA ASN A 353 36.17 29.61 -8.04
C ASN A 353 35.03 28.88 -8.74
N TRP A 354 34.29 28.01 -8.05
CA TRP A 354 33.17 27.31 -8.64
C TRP A 354 31.95 28.22 -8.68
N ASP A 355 31.22 28.20 -9.79
CA ASP A 355 30.05 29.07 -9.99
C ASP A 355 28.78 28.61 -9.26
N VAL A 356 28.88 27.55 -8.46
CA VAL A 356 27.73 26.98 -7.73
C VAL A 356 28.03 26.94 -6.24
N PRO A 357 27.27 27.69 -5.41
CA PRO A 357 27.38 27.63 -3.96
C PRO A 357 26.71 26.37 -3.40
N ALA A 358 27.50 25.33 -3.17
CA ALA A 358 27.01 24.04 -2.69
C ALA A 358 28.11 23.27 -1.97
N TYR A 359 27.74 22.26 -1.20
CA TYR A 359 28.70 21.24 -0.78
C TYR A 359 28.89 20.25 -1.93
N SER A 360 30.14 20.00 -2.30
CA SER A 360 30.50 18.88 -3.15
C SER A 360 30.89 17.71 -2.28
N VAL A 361 30.35 16.53 -2.60
CA VAL A 361 30.64 15.29 -1.88
C VAL A 361 31.10 14.23 -2.87
N SER A 362 32.19 13.55 -2.54
CA SER A 362 32.59 12.30 -3.18
C SER A 362 32.65 11.20 -2.15
N ALA A 363 32.08 10.03 -2.45
CA ALA A 363 31.99 8.91 -1.53
C ALA A 363 32.66 7.67 -2.09
N TYR A 364 33.32 6.89 -1.22
CA TYR A 364 33.98 5.63 -1.57
C TYR A 364 33.64 4.57 -0.54
N GLU A 365 33.39 3.33 -0.98
CA GLU A 365 33.06 2.19 -0.11
C GLU A 365 34.21 1.16 -0.08
N SER A 366 34.46 0.60 1.10
CA SER A 366 35.14 -0.68 1.30
C SER A 366 34.20 -1.64 2.01
N THR A 367 34.04 -2.83 1.44
CA THR A 367 33.12 -3.87 1.92
C THR A 367 33.87 -4.97 2.69
N PRO A 368 33.15 -5.77 3.50
CA PRO A 368 33.69 -6.96 4.16
C PRO A 368 34.42 -7.94 3.25
N SER A 369 33.97 -8.07 2.01
CA SER A 369 34.45 -9.04 1.01
C SER A 369 35.88 -8.80 0.54
N GLY A 370 36.43 -7.58 0.71
CA GLY A 370 37.81 -7.26 0.43
C GLY A 370 38.12 -6.76 -0.99
N GLY A 371 39.41 -6.51 -1.22
CA GLY A 371 39.93 -5.58 -2.22
C GLY A 371 39.73 -5.90 -3.71
N ASP A 372 39.33 -7.12 -4.07
CA ASP A 372 39.05 -7.47 -5.48
C ASP A 372 37.70 -6.92 -5.98
N TYR A 373 36.78 -6.65 -5.05
CA TYR A 373 35.44 -6.12 -5.33
C TYR A 373 35.25 -4.68 -4.86
N ASP A 374 36.12 -4.21 -3.97
CA ASP A 374 36.06 -2.85 -3.44
C ASP A 374 36.69 -1.85 -4.40
N ALA A 375 35.97 -0.76 -4.66
CA ALA A 375 36.55 0.37 -5.37
C ALA A 375 37.67 1.04 -4.55
N TRP A 376 37.66 0.95 -3.22
CA TRP A 376 38.64 1.58 -2.33
C TRP A 376 39.15 0.62 -1.26
N GLN A 377 40.47 0.60 -1.03
CA GLN A 377 41.11 -0.21 0.01
C GLN A 377 41.75 0.71 1.06
N PRO A 378 41.24 0.79 2.30
CA PRO A 378 41.76 1.70 3.33
C PRO A 378 43.24 1.44 3.67
N THR A 379 43.97 2.48 4.05
CA THR A 379 45.33 2.34 4.62
C THR A 379 45.31 1.60 5.96
N SER A 380 46.48 1.14 6.41
CA SER A 380 46.62 0.47 7.71
C SER A 380 46.20 1.33 8.90
N ASP A 381 46.34 2.66 8.79
CA ASP A 381 45.93 3.61 9.84
C ASP A 381 44.41 3.72 9.94
N LEU A 382 43.72 3.44 8.83
CA LEU A 382 42.27 3.30 8.73
C LEU A 382 41.84 1.82 8.64
N ALA A 383 42.61 0.92 9.26
CA ALA A 383 42.31 -0.50 9.21
C ALA A 383 40.85 -0.75 9.59
N ARG A 384 40.08 -1.23 8.61
CA ARG A 384 38.67 -1.54 8.76
C ARG A 384 38.50 -2.64 9.82
N PRO A 385 37.64 -2.45 10.83
CA PRO A 385 37.26 -3.54 11.72
C PRO A 385 36.75 -4.73 10.91
N SER A 386 36.98 -5.95 11.41
CA SER A 386 36.51 -7.16 10.72
C SER A 386 35.00 -7.11 10.51
N HIS A 387 34.54 -7.48 9.32
CA HIS A 387 33.13 -7.59 8.95
C HIS A 387 32.30 -6.29 9.04
N THR A 388 32.93 -5.11 8.90
CA THR A 388 32.21 -3.83 8.78
C THR A 388 32.27 -3.28 7.37
N TYR A 389 31.28 -2.49 6.97
CA TYR A 389 31.38 -1.64 5.79
C TYR A 389 32.05 -0.33 6.19
N MET A 390 32.82 0.27 5.31
CA MET A 390 33.48 1.54 5.57
C MET A 390 33.23 2.50 4.41
N THR A 391 32.83 3.73 4.73
CA THR A 391 32.57 4.78 3.75
C THR A 391 33.48 5.97 4.02
N ALA A 392 34.22 6.43 3.02
CA ALA A 392 34.91 7.71 3.07
C ALA A 392 34.13 8.77 2.30
N MET A 393 33.74 9.85 2.97
CA MET A 393 33.05 11.01 2.39
C MET A 393 33.98 12.21 2.38
N PHE A 394 34.35 12.68 1.20
CA PHE A 394 35.13 13.89 0.99
C PHE A 394 34.17 15.06 0.75
N ILE A 395 34.12 16.00 1.69
CA ILE A 395 33.17 17.10 1.72
C ILE A 395 33.91 18.42 1.49
N SER A 396 33.62 19.08 0.37
CA SER A 396 34.22 20.37 0.01
C SER A 396 33.15 21.48 0.03
N PRO A 397 33.37 22.60 0.75
CA PRO A 397 32.50 23.76 0.67
C PRO A 397 32.83 24.58 -0.59
N CYS A 398 31.96 24.56 -1.60
CA CYS A 398 32.17 25.28 -2.86
C CYS A 398 31.53 26.67 -2.77
N ARG A 399 32.34 27.73 -2.71
CA ARG A 399 31.90 29.14 -2.69
C ARG A 399 30.82 29.48 -1.63
N ILE A 400 30.84 28.80 -0.49
CA ILE A 400 29.92 29.08 0.62
C ILE A 400 30.56 30.10 1.57
N ILE A 401 29.83 31.18 1.85
CA ILE A 401 30.18 32.20 2.83
C ILE A 401 29.23 32.10 4.02
N TYR A 402 29.75 32.02 5.23
CA TYR A 402 28.96 31.90 6.45
C TYR A 402 28.70 33.28 7.06
N SER A 403 27.49 33.47 7.56
CA SER A 403 27.10 34.67 8.33
C SER A 403 27.67 34.73 9.75
N GLY A 404 28.37 33.68 10.18
CA GLY A 404 29.03 33.60 11.48
C GLY A 404 30.11 32.51 11.48
N ARG A 405 30.97 32.55 12.50
CA ARG A 405 32.09 31.61 12.65
C ARG A 405 31.59 30.18 12.86
N CYS A 406 32.08 29.24 12.06
CA CYS A 406 31.83 27.81 12.21
C CYS A 406 33.09 27.10 12.69
N GLU A 407 33.00 26.37 13.81
CA GLU A 407 34.11 25.62 14.41
C GLU A 407 33.98 24.11 14.20
N ASP A 408 32.99 23.67 13.43
CA ASP A 408 32.76 22.27 13.09
C ASP A 408 33.95 21.71 12.26
N PRO A 409 34.45 20.49 12.56
CA PRO A 409 35.61 19.92 11.87
C PRO A 409 35.38 19.60 10.39
N ILE A 410 34.12 19.42 9.97
CA ILE A 410 33.73 19.15 8.58
C ILE A 410 33.34 20.44 7.85
N PHE A 411 32.65 21.35 8.52
CA PHE A 411 32.12 22.60 7.95
C PHE A 411 32.88 23.84 8.42
N LEU A 412 34.19 23.71 8.65
CA LEU A 412 35.02 24.75 9.24
C LEU A 412 34.95 26.07 8.45
N ALA A 413 34.69 27.18 9.13
CA ALA A 413 34.72 28.52 8.56
C ALA A 413 35.09 29.54 9.64
N THR A 414 36.39 29.80 9.79
CA THR A 414 36.93 30.63 10.87
C THR A 414 37.55 31.92 10.40
N ASP A 415 37.83 32.06 9.11
CA ASP A 415 38.51 33.22 8.55
C ASP A 415 37.50 34.30 8.19
N GLU A 416 37.73 35.52 8.66
CA GLU A 416 36.86 36.65 8.35
C GLU A 416 37.12 37.15 6.92
N LEU A 417 36.07 37.21 6.11
CA LEU A 417 36.10 37.78 4.77
C LEU A 417 36.09 39.31 4.88
N GLN A 418 37.27 39.92 4.73
CA GLN A 418 37.43 41.37 4.68
C GLN A 418 37.43 41.84 3.22
N GLU A 419 36.26 42.08 2.66
CA GLU A 419 36.11 42.61 1.30
C GLU A 419 35.30 43.93 1.31
N ASP A 420 35.83 44.95 0.63
CA ASP A 420 35.23 46.28 0.58
C ASP A 420 33.81 46.25 -0.02
N GLY A 421 32.81 46.64 0.77
CA GLY A 421 31.40 46.68 0.34
C GLY A 421 30.53 45.51 0.80
N TRP A 422 31.12 44.48 1.42
CA TRP A 422 30.37 43.41 2.06
C TRP A 422 29.99 43.76 3.50
N PRO A 423 28.88 43.20 4.04
CA PRO A 423 28.57 43.32 5.46
C PRO A 423 29.71 42.77 6.33
N PRO A 424 30.03 43.40 7.47
CA PRO A 424 31.05 42.88 8.39
C PRO A 424 30.64 41.51 8.95
N HIS A 425 31.62 40.72 9.40
CA HIS A 425 31.44 39.42 10.05
C HIS A 425 30.96 38.27 9.14
N ARG A 426 31.42 38.27 7.89
CA ARG A 426 31.31 37.10 7.01
C ARG A 426 32.51 36.19 7.23
N PHE A 427 32.27 34.89 7.26
CA PHE A 427 33.31 33.89 7.49
C PHE A 427 33.37 32.92 6.33
N TYR A 428 34.54 32.39 6.06
CA TYR A 428 34.73 31.40 5.00
C TYR A 428 35.83 30.42 5.39
N ASN A 429 35.95 29.35 4.61
CA ASN A 429 37.05 28.40 4.75
C ASN A 429 38.18 28.81 3.80
N GLN A 430 39.29 29.38 4.29
CA GLN A 430 40.43 29.66 3.41
C GLN A 430 41.11 28.39 2.90
N ASP A 431 40.97 27.29 3.63
CA ASP A 431 41.59 26.02 3.29
C ASP A 431 40.77 25.32 2.20
N PRO A 432 41.28 25.20 0.96
CA PRO A 432 40.53 24.61 -0.13
C PRO A 432 40.30 23.11 0.08
N ARG A 433 41.07 22.44 0.95
CA ARG A 433 41.04 20.99 1.14
C ARG A 433 39.65 20.49 1.58
N ALA A 434 39.20 19.41 0.97
CA ALA A 434 38.03 18.64 1.38
C ALA A 434 38.24 18.10 2.80
N ARG A 435 37.21 18.21 3.63
CA ARG A 435 37.18 17.55 4.94
C ARG A 435 36.66 16.13 4.77
N VAL A 436 37.17 15.20 5.57
CA VAL A 436 36.83 13.78 5.43
C VAL A 436 36.01 13.31 6.62
N LEU A 437 34.84 12.76 6.34
CA LEU A 437 34.01 12.04 7.31
C LEU A 437 34.03 10.55 6.95
N ILE A 438 34.46 9.72 7.89
CA ILE A 438 34.39 8.27 7.75
C ILE A 438 33.15 7.74 8.44
N ALA A 439 32.45 6.80 7.81
CA ALA A 439 31.43 5.98 8.44
C ALA A 439 31.89 4.51 8.49
N ILE A 440 31.69 3.85 9.63
CA ILE A 440 31.93 2.42 9.82
C ILE A 440 30.60 1.78 10.19
N ASP A 441 30.03 0.96 9.31
CA ASP A 441 28.76 0.27 9.54
C ASP A 441 29.00 -1.20 9.93
N GLN A 442 28.59 -1.57 11.12
CA GLN A 442 28.47 -2.96 11.57
C GLN A 442 27.00 -3.38 11.50
N MET A 443 26.73 -4.42 10.73
CA MET A 443 25.39 -4.95 10.48
C MET A 443 25.37 -6.44 10.78
N GLU A 444 24.41 -6.87 11.59
CA GLU A 444 24.25 -8.26 12.03
C GLU A 444 22.79 -8.67 11.92
N VAL A 445 22.56 -9.91 11.48
CA VAL A 445 21.24 -10.56 11.42
C VAL A 445 21.29 -11.82 12.28
N CYS A 446 20.38 -11.92 13.23
CA CYS A 446 20.38 -13.00 14.22
C CYS A 446 19.12 -13.86 14.07
N PRO A 447 19.19 -15.04 13.42
CA PRO A 447 18.02 -15.88 13.14
C PRO A 447 17.31 -16.38 14.41
N HIS A 448 18.04 -16.61 15.50
CA HIS A 448 17.54 -17.32 16.69
C HIS A 448 17.83 -16.58 18.01
N GLY A 449 17.71 -15.25 18.03
CA GLY A 449 17.96 -14.41 19.21
C GLY A 449 19.36 -13.81 19.23
N GLU A 450 19.85 -13.32 20.36
CA GLU A 450 21.05 -12.47 20.44
C GLU A 450 22.39 -13.22 20.30
N SER A 451 22.43 -14.52 20.62
CA SER A 451 23.70 -15.26 20.70
C SER A 451 24.23 -15.78 19.37
N ASP A 452 23.40 -15.80 18.33
CA ASP A 452 23.69 -16.40 17.04
C ASP A 452 23.41 -15.34 15.96
N CYS A 453 24.41 -14.48 15.72
CA CYS A 453 24.32 -13.34 14.81
C CYS A 453 25.35 -13.49 13.71
N HIS A 454 24.92 -13.24 12.48
CA HIS A 454 25.73 -13.37 11.27
C HIS A 454 25.79 -12.06 10.51
N PHE A 455 26.88 -11.86 9.78
CA PHE A 455 27.02 -10.70 8.91
C PHE A 455 26.19 -10.88 7.63
N PRO A 456 25.66 -9.79 7.03
CA PRO A 456 24.74 -9.89 5.89
C PRO A 456 25.39 -10.42 4.60
N ASP A 457 26.71 -10.53 4.55
CA ASP A 457 27.46 -11.04 3.39
C ASP A 457 27.38 -12.56 3.25
N GLU A 458 27.08 -13.27 4.34
CA GLU A 458 27.03 -14.72 4.37
C GLU A 458 25.62 -15.25 4.07
N GLU A 459 25.54 -16.33 3.30
CA GLU A 459 24.27 -16.97 2.92
C GLU A 459 23.98 -18.21 3.74
N TYR A 460 22.78 -18.23 4.32
CA TYR A 460 22.31 -19.31 5.18
C TYR A 460 20.87 -19.69 4.80
N PRO A 461 20.69 -20.55 3.77
CA PRO A 461 19.37 -20.97 3.30
C PRO A 461 18.50 -21.62 4.39
N GLU A 462 19.12 -22.24 5.40
CA GLU A 462 18.47 -22.86 6.55
C GLU A 462 17.70 -21.87 7.44
N PHE A 463 18.04 -20.59 7.43
CA PHE A 463 17.37 -19.56 8.23
C PHE A 463 16.08 -19.03 7.58
N GLY A 464 15.79 -19.44 6.34
CA GLY A 464 14.54 -19.13 5.66
C GLY A 464 14.53 -17.78 4.94
N VAL A 465 13.39 -17.47 4.31
CA VAL A 465 13.28 -16.35 3.37
C VAL A 465 13.23 -14.99 4.07
N GLU A 466 12.72 -14.93 5.30
CA GLU A 466 12.67 -13.71 6.11
C GLU A 466 14.08 -13.25 6.51
N TYR A 467 14.99 -14.20 6.78
CA TYR A 467 16.42 -13.93 6.95
C TYR A 467 17.03 -13.35 5.67
N GLU A 468 16.72 -13.96 4.51
CA GLU A 468 17.23 -13.49 3.21
C GLU A 468 16.81 -12.06 2.86
N ILE A 469 15.54 -11.73 3.08
CA ILE A 469 15.03 -10.36 2.86
C ILE A 469 15.76 -9.38 3.78
N THR A 470 15.92 -9.75 5.06
CA THR A 470 16.57 -8.92 6.07
C THR A 470 18.03 -8.65 5.74
N ARG A 471 18.82 -9.70 5.45
CA ARG A 471 20.26 -9.54 5.14
C ARG A 471 20.47 -8.68 3.88
N THR A 472 19.64 -8.90 2.86
CA THR A 472 19.75 -8.19 1.58
C THR A 472 19.37 -6.72 1.75
N ALA A 473 18.31 -6.44 2.50
CA ALA A 473 17.89 -5.09 2.80
C ALA A 473 18.95 -4.31 3.60
N LEU A 474 19.58 -4.97 4.58
CA LEU A 474 20.70 -4.41 5.36
C LEU A 474 21.89 -4.07 4.49
N ARG A 475 22.39 -5.02 3.69
CA ARG A 475 23.50 -4.81 2.76
C ARG A 475 23.29 -3.62 1.84
N ARG A 476 22.05 -3.40 1.37
CA ARG A 476 21.68 -2.27 0.49
C ARG A 476 21.38 -0.96 1.22
N SER A 477 21.64 -0.90 2.52
CA SER A 477 21.32 0.23 3.38
C SER A 477 22.54 0.78 4.14
N SER A 478 23.78 0.50 3.73
CA SER A 478 24.98 1.10 4.33
C SER A 478 24.96 2.63 4.25
N SER A 479 25.87 3.29 4.99
CA SER A 479 26.07 4.73 4.93
C SER A 479 26.42 5.18 3.50
N PHE A 480 27.27 4.42 2.79
CA PHE A 480 27.56 4.64 1.37
C PHE A 480 26.30 4.60 0.51
N ARG A 481 25.49 3.54 0.63
CA ARG A 481 24.22 3.41 -0.14
C ARG A 481 23.16 4.45 0.21
N SER A 482 23.39 5.25 1.24
CA SER A 482 22.49 6.33 1.66
C SER A 482 22.91 7.70 1.11
N ILE A 483 24.10 7.81 0.51
CA ILE A 483 24.67 9.08 0.00
C ILE A 483 25.23 8.99 -1.43
N GLU A 484 25.54 7.80 -1.94
CA GLU A 484 26.22 7.55 -3.23
C GLU A 484 25.64 8.36 -4.39
N TYR A 485 24.31 8.46 -4.49
CA TYR A 485 23.65 9.10 -5.64
C TYR A 485 23.19 10.53 -5.39
N ARG A 486 22.94 10.93 -4.13
CA ARG A 486 22.54 12.31 -3.75
C ARG A 486 23.71 13.23 -3.45
N LEU A 487 24.83 12.68 -2.99
CA LEU A 487 26.07 13.40 -2.69
C LEU A 487 25.81 14.64 -1.82
N GLY A 488 26.24 15.84 -2.26
CA GLY A 488 26.09 17.08 -1.49
C GLY A 488 24.65 17.46 -1.13
N SER A 489 23.67 17.02 -1.92
CA SER A 489 22.24 17.23 -1.59
C SER A 489 21.75 16.37 -0.43
N ALA A 490 22.55 15.38 0.00
CA ALA A 490 22.25 14.53 1.16
C ALA A 490 22.47 15.27 2.49
N LEU A 491 23.41 16.22 2.52
CA LEU A 491 23.78 16.95 3.73
C LEU A 491 22.63 17.88 4.19
N VAL A 492 22.38 17.90 5.49
CA VAL A 492 21.41 18.80 6.13
C VAL A 492 21.92 20.24 6.10
N ALA A 493 23.24 20.45 6.21
CA ALA A 493 23.88 21.76 6.12
C ALA A 493 23.52 22.51 4.83
N THR A 494 23.21 21.81 3.74
CA THR A 494 22.77 22.40 2.47
C THR A 494 21.49 23.22 2.61
N GLU A 495 20.61 22.90 3.56
CA GLU A 495 19.37 23.64 3.83
C GLU A 495 19.60 25.02 4.43
N SER A 496 20.79 25.25 4.99
CA SER A 496 21.18 26.55 5.55
C SER A 496 21.72 27.51 4.51
N ILE A 497 21.94 27.05 3.28
CA ILE A 497 22.47 27.84 2.17
C ILE A 497 21.33 28.59 1.47
N SER A 498 21.50 29.89 1.31
CA SER A 498 20.69 30.76 0.47
C SER A 498 21.60 31.55 -0.45
N ASP A 499 21.42 31.41 -1.76
CA ASP A 499 22.37 31.88 -2.76
C ASP A 499 23.79 31.36 -2.44
N PHE A 500 24.73 32.23 -2.09
CA PHE A 500 26.10 31.88 -1.70
C PHE A 500 26.35 32.00 -0.19
N GLU A 501 25.32 32.33 0.60
CA GLU A 501 25.43 32.54 2.03
C GLU A 501 24.82 31.40 2.83
N SER A 502 25.57 30.85 3.77
CA SER A 502 25.05 29.94 4.78
C SER A 502 24.83 30.65 6.10
N ARG A 503 23.82 30.21 6.86
CA ARG A 503 23.73 30.52 8.29
C ARG A 503 24.92 29.92 9.04
N GLN A 504 25.23 30.49 10.20
CA GLN A 504 26.16 29.85 11.13
C GLN A 504 25.63 28.45 11.47
N LEU A 505 26.45 27.43 11.23
CA LEU A 505 26.13 26.05 11.57
C LEU A 505 26.51 25.75 13.03
N ASP A 506 25.94 24.68 13.59
CA ASP A 506 26.26 24.23 14.93
C ASP A 506 27.73 23.76 15.01
N LYS A 507 28.36 23.85 16.19
CA LYS A 507 29.72 23.33 16.40
C LYS A 507 29.80 21.81 16.27
N GLU A 508 28.67 21.14 16.45
CA GLU A 508 28.49 19.70 16.30
C GLU A 508 27.64 19.36 15.07
N GLN A 509 27.66 20.21 14.03
CA GLN A 509 26.94 19.96 12.78
C GLN A 509 27.28 18.59 12.20
N TRP A 510 28.53 18.13 12.28
CA TRP A 510 28.94 16.80 11.83
C TRP A 510 28.18 15.66 12.54
N ILE A 511 27.77 15.85 13.81
CA ILE A 511 26.93 14.89 14.54
C ILE A 511 25.49 14.94 14.01
N ILE A 512 24.97 16.13 13.70
CA ILE A 512 23.66 16.31 13.07
C ILE A 512 23.64 15.60 11.70
N GLU A 513 24.69 15.77 10.89
CA GLU A 513 24.84 15.05 9.61
C GLU A 513 24.91 13.53 9.81
N SER A 514 25.68 13.08 10.81
CA SER A 514 25.82 11.65 11.14
C SER A 514 24.47 11.03 11.54
N LYS A 515 23.68 11.72 12.37
CA LYS A 515 22.30 11.30 12.72
C LYS A 515 21.39 11.28 11.50
N ALA A 516 21.45 12.30 10.65
CA ALA A 516 20.62 12.37 9.44
C ALA A 516 20.96 11.25 8.43
N LEU A 517 22.25 10.94 8.27
CA LEU A 517 22.71 9.84 7.42
C LEU A 517 22.29 8.48 7.99
N PHE A 518 22.41 8.29 9.31
CA PHE A 518 21.94 7.07 9.97
C PHE A 518 20.41 6.91 9.86
N ASN A 519 19.63 7.97 10.10
CA ASN A 519 18.18 7.97 9.90
C ASN A 519 17.80 7.61 8.46
N THR A 520 18.49 8.20 7.48
CA THR A 520 18.30 7.89 6.06
C THR A 520 18.58 6.41 5.79
N SER A 521 19.62 5.86 6.41
CA SER A 521 20.01 4.46 6.25
C SER A 521 19.00 3.48 6.86
N LEU A 522 18.39 3.82 8.01
CA LEU A 522 17.32 3.04 8.63
C LEU A 522 16.01 3.11 7.81
N ALA A 523 15.65 4.30 7.31
CA ALA A 523 14.54 4.44 6.38
C ALA A 523 14.77 3.63 5.09
N ARG A 524 16.00 3.66 4.56
CA ARG A 524 16.39 2.88 3.38
C ARG A 524 16.31 1.38 3.66
N LEU A 525 16.64 0.91 4.87
CA LEU A 525 16.44 -0.49 5.28
C LEU A 525 14.96 -0.91 5.18
N GLN A 526 14.03 -0.08 5.67
CA GLN A 526 12.59 -0.37 5.58
C GLN A 526 12.11 -0.38 4.11
N PHE A 527 12.51 0.62 3.32
CA PHE A 527 12.17 0.68 1.90
C PHE A 527 12.78 -0.47 1.10
N ASN A 528 14.02 -0.86 1.36
CA ASN A 528 14.65 -2.00 0.68
C ASN A 528 13.91 -3.30 1.00
N ALA A 529 13.53 -3.54 2.26
CA ALA A 529 12.76 -4.72 2.63
C ALA A 529 11.41 -4.77 1.91
N LEU A 530 10.74 -3.61 1.78
CA LEU A 530 9.51 -3.47 1.00
C LEU A 530 9.76 -3.74 -0.50
N ASP A 531 10.75 -3.07 -1.09
CA ASP A 531 11.07 -3.17 -2.52
C ASP A 531 11.43 -4.62 -2.89
N ILE A 532 12.22 -5.33 -2.07
CA ILE A 532 12.54 -6.76 -2.24
C ILE A 532 11.26 -7.61 -2.21
N ALA A 533 10.36 -7.38 -1.25
CA ALA A 533 9.13 -8.14 -1.14
C ALA A 533 8.14 -7.86 -2.29
N MET A 534 8.21 -6.66 -2.90
CA MET A 534 7.41 -6.29 -4.07
C MET A 534 8.06 -6.68 -5.41
N GLY A 535 9.34 -7.05 -5.42
CA GLY A 535 10.11 -7.23 -6.64
C GLY A 535 10.78 -5.93 -7.05
N ASP A 536 12.04 -5.76 -6.66
CA ASP A 536 12.82 -4.53 -6.86
C ASP A 536 13.27 -4.36 -8.32
N ARG A 537 12.33 -4.26 -9.26
CA ARG A 537 12.62 -3.97 -10.66
C ARG A 537 11.77 -2.79 -11.13
N PRO A 538 12.33 -1.85 -11.91
CA PRO A 538 11.51 -0.85 -12.56
C PRO A 538 10.56 -1.54 -13.54
N VAL A 539 9.27 -1.24 -13.43
CA VAL A 539 8.22 -1.76 -14.31
C VAL A 539 7.49 -0.63 -15.03
N GLY A 540 6.90 -0.97 -16.19
CA GLY A 540 6.14 -0.03 -17.01
C GLY A 540 6.96 1.18 -17.45
N ASN A 541 6.37 2.37 -17.36
CA ASN A 541 7.03 3.62 -17.76
C ASN A 541 8.28 3.93 -16.93
N ALA A 542 8.36 3.45 -15.68
CA ALA A 542 9.54 3.63 -14.84
C ALA A 542 10.76 2.85 -15.36
N ALA A 543 10.54 1.77 -16.11
CA ALA A 543 11.60 1.02 -16.77
C ALA A 543 12.11 1.71 -18.03
N ALA A 544 11.39 2.71 -18.58
CA ALA A 544 11.71 3.35 -19.86
C ALA A 544 11.98 2.35 -21.02
N GLY A 545 11.37 1.15 -20.97
CA GLY A 545 11.61 0.07 -21.92
C GLY A 545 12.79 -0.85 -21.60
N TYR A 546 13.51 -0.63 -20.49
CA TYR A 546 14.72 -1.38 -20.10
C TYR A 546 14.46 -2.50 -19.08
N ALA A 547 13.25 -3.05 -19.02
CA ALA A 547 12.94 -4.13 -18.07
C ALA A 547 13.88 -5.34 -18.25
N ASP A 548 14.30 -5.64 -19.49
CA ASP A 548 15.19 -6.75 -19.82
C ASP A 548 16.66 -6.49 -19.45
N ALA A 549 17.02 -5.26 -19.05
CA ALA A 549 18.36 -4.92 -18.58
C ALA A 549 18.60 -5.30 -17.11
N TYR A 550 17.55 -5.69 -16.41
CA TYR A 550 17.61 -6.18 -15.04
C TYR A 550 17.56 -7.71 -15.04
N GLU A 551 18.26 -8.33 -14.09
CA GLU A 551 18.21 -9.77 -13.87
C GLU A 551 17.83 -10.09 -12.43
N ASP A 552 17.09 -11.19 -12.27
CA ASP A 552 16.69 -11.70 -10.95
C ASP A 552 17.90 -12.37 -10.29
N THR A 553 18.55 -11.63 -9.41
CA THR A 553 19.69 -12.08 -8.62
C THR A 553 19.26 -12.78 -7.33
N THR A 554 17.95 -12.97 -7.10
CA THR A 554 17.42 -13.72 -5.96
C THR A 554 17.96 -15.16 -5.95
N PRO A 555 18.44 -15.68 -4.81
CA PRO A 555 18.88 -17.06 -4.70
C PRO A 555 17.77 -18.02 -5.10
N SER A 556 18.15 -19.10 -5.78
CA SER A 556 17.21 -20.06 -6.36
C SER A 556 16.26 -20.66 -5.31
N TRP A 557 16.71 -20.81 -4.07
CA TRP A 557 15.91 -21.35 -2.96
C TRP A 557 14.88 -20.35 -2.39
N ALA A 558 15.09 -19.05 -2.61
CA ALA A 558 14.23 -17.96 -2.13
C ALA A 558 13.32 -17.37 -3.23
N ARG A 559 13.63 -17.60 -4.50
CA ARG A 559 12.88 -17.10 -5.67
C ARG A 559 11.39 -17.43 -5.57
N GLY A 560 10.54 -16.41 -5.69
CA GLY A 560 9.08 -16.52 -5.59
C GLY A 560 8.53 -16.77 -4.17
N ARG A 561 9.40 -17.07 -3.19
CA ARG A 561 9.00 -17.31 -1.78
C ARG A 561 9.01 -16.04 -0.92
N MET A 562 9.57 -14.95 -1.46
CA MET A 562 9.59 -13.61 -0.82
C MET A 562 8.25 -12.87 -0.94
N CYS A 563 7.37 -13.31 -1.85
CA CYS A 563 6.07 -12.69 -2.10
C CYS A 563 5.16 -12.90 -0.89
N GLY A 564 4.36 -11.93 -0.48
CA GLY A 564 3.48 -12.11 0.69
C GLY A 564 4.18 -12.06 2.03
N LYS A 565 5.46 -11.66 2.07
CA LYS A 565 6.26 -11.62 3.32
C LYS A 565 6.36 -10.25 3.94
N TYR A 566 5.73 -9.23 3.36
CA TYR A 566 5.84 -7.86 3.85
C TYR A 566 4.48 -7.24 4.12
N LYS A 567 4.34 -6.69 5.31
CA LYS A 567 3.20 -5.93 5.82
C LYS A 567 3.54 -4.45 5.84
N PHE A 568 2.62 -3.64 5.36
CA PHE A 568 2.70 -2.18 5.41
C PHE A 568 1.33 -1.61 5.73
N HIS A 569 1.29 -0.37 6.17
CA HIS A 569 0.05 0.34 6.41
C HIS A 569 -0.36 1.09 5.15
N LEU A 570 -1.63 0.93 4.78
CA LEU A 570 -2.26 1.75 3.76
C LEU A 570 -2.46 3.14 4.35
N SER A 571 -2.05 4.16 3.61
CA SER A 571 -2.45 5.54 3.89
C SER A 571 -3.96 5.60 4.11
N ARG A 572 -4.44 6.36 5.10
CA ARG A 572 -5.88 6.61 5.32
C ARG A 572 -6.56 6.91 3.98
N GLY A 573 -7.75 6.34 3.76
CA GLY A 573 -8.40 6.46 2.45
C GLY A 573 -8.76 5.14 1.78
N TYR A 574 -8.66 3.99 2.46
CA TYR A 574 -9.06 2.70 1.91
C TYR A 574 -10.14 2.04 2.78
N THR A 575 -11.17 1.51 2.11
CA THR A 575 -12.29 0.80 2.72
C THR A 575 -12.42 -0.59 2.13
N ASN A 576 -12.71 -1.57 2.99
CA ASN A 576 -12.97 -2.94 2.59
C ASN A 576 -14.45 -3.11 2.23
N ILE A 577 -14.73 -3.49 0.98
CA ILE A 577 -16.06 -3.88 0.52
C ILE A 577 -16.16 -5.40 0.55
N HIS A 578 -17.03 -5.94 1.40
CA HIS A 578 -17.31 -7.38 1.40
C HIS A 578 -18.09 -7.78 0.12
N VAL A 579 -17.67 -8.82 -0.59
CA VAL A 579 -18.28 -9.34 -1.83
C VAL A 579 -19.74 -9.76 -1.62
N ALA A 580 -20.16 -10.09 -0.39
CA ALA A 580 -21.59 -10.25 -0.08
C ALA A 580 -22.43 -9.02 -0.47
N HIS A 581 -21.88 -7.81 -0.44
CA HIS A 581 -22.56 -6.61 -0.93
C HIS A 581 -22.81 -6.62 -2.44
N ILE A 582 -21.96 -7.30 -3.22
CA ILE A 582 -22.21 -7.53 -4.64
C ILE A 582 -23.38 -8.50 -4.82
N PHE A 583 -23.47 -9.56 -4.01
CA PHE A 583 -24.63 -10.45 -4.04
C PHE A 583 -25.92 -9.75 -3.60
N ILE A 584 -25.85 -8.75 -2.72
CA ILE A 584 -26.99 -7.91 -2.34
C ILE A 584 -27.55 -7.14 -3.55
N LEU A 585 -26.75 -6.77 -4.57
CA LEU A 585 -27.26 -6.16 -5.81
C LEU A 585 -28.13 -7.10 -6.64
N LEU A 586 -28.02 -8.41 -6.44
CA LEU A 586 -28.90 -9.37 -7.10
C LEU A 586 -30.34 -9.25 -6.56
N VAL A 587 -30.53 -8.83 -5.31
CA VAL A 587 -31.87 -8.69 -4.70
C VAL A 587 -32.73 -7.68 -5.46
N PRO A 588 -32.30 -6.43 -5.73
CA PRO A 588 -32.99 -5.49 -6.60
C PRO A 588 -33.33 -6.05 -7.99
N VAL A 589 -32.40 -6.77 -8.63
CA VAL A 589 -32.61 -7.36 -9.95
C VAL A 589 -33.67 -8.45 -9.88
N SER A 590 -33.60 -9.34 -8.89
CA SER A 590 -34.61 -10.36 -8.63
C SER A 590 -35.97 -9.72 -8.34
N LEU A 591 -36.03 -8.69 -7.49
CA LEU A 591 -37.27 -7.96 -7.19
C LEU A 591 -37.85 -7.30 -8.44
N TYR A 592 -37.02 -6.71 -9.29
CA TYR A 592 -37.46 -6.12 -10.55
C TYR A 592 -38.06 -7.17 -11.49
N ILE A 593 -37.36 -8.30 -11.70
CA ILE A 593 -37.84 -9.43 -12.52
C ILE A 593 -39.16 -9.97 -11.97
N LEU A 594 -39.23 -10.26 -10.68
CA LEU A 594 -40.43 -10.77 -10.01
C LEU A 594 -41.58 -9.75 -10.10
N SER A 595 -41.30 -8.45 -10.00
CA SER A 595 -42.34 -7.42 -10.11
C SER A 595 -42.95 -7.30 -11.51
N ARG A 596 -42.17 -7.56 -12.57
CA ARG A 596 -42.71 -7.57 -13.93
C ARG A 596 -43.77 -8.64 -14.10
N GLU A 597 -43.57 -9.80 -13.47
CA GLU A 597 -44.59 -10.85 -13.44
C GLU A 597 -45.84 -10.41 -12.65
N THR A 598 -45.67 -9.68 -11.55
CA THR A 598 -46.81 -9.24 -10.73
C THR A 598 -47.73 -8.22 -11.39
N LYS A 599 -47.30 -7.54 -12.46
CA LYS A 599 -48.11 -6.58 -13.22
C LYS A 599 -49.06 -7.23 -14.23
N ARG A 600 -49.02 -8.55 -14.42
CA ARG A 600 -50.11 -9.22 -15.15
C ARG A 600 -51.38 -9.10 -14.31
N ASP A 601 -52.36 -8.41 -14.88
CA ASP A 601 -53.67 -8.25 -14.29
C ASP A 601 -54.20 -9.64 -13.92
N LEU A 602 -54.59 -9.81 -12.66
CA LEU A 602 -55.50 -10.89 -12.31
C LEU A 602 -56.79 -10.52 -13.04
N GLY A 603 -57.00 -11.10 -14.22
CA GLY A 603 -58.29 -11.00 -14.89
C GLY A 603 -59.39 -11.31 -13.88
N ASP A 604 -60.52 -10.62 -13.96
CA ASP A 604 -61.62 -10.55 -12.97
C ASP A 604 -62.25 -11.89 -12.55
N SER A 605 -61.63 -13.04 -12.84
CA SER A 605 -62.02 -14.36 -12.38
C SER A 605 -61.96 -14.45 -10.85
N PRO A 606 -63.09 -14.68 -10.17
CA PRO A 606 -63.17 -14.80 -8.71
C PRO A 606 -62.65 -16.15 -8.18
N ARG A 607 -61.97 -16.95 -9.01
CA ARG A 607 -61.33 -18.21 -8.59
C ARG A 607 -59.90 -18.26 -9.15
N PRO A 608 -58.87 -18.17 -8.29
CA PRO A 608 -57.51 -18.45 -8.69
C PRO A 608 -57.32 -19.97 -8.79
N PHE A 609 -57.81 -20.62 -9.85
CA PHE A 609 -57.54 -22.06 -10.02
C PHE A 609 -57.49 -22.53 -11.48
N LEU A 610 -56.38 -23.22 -11.78
CA LEU A 610 -56.22 -24.36 -12.72
C LEU A 610 -56.03 -24.10 -14.22
N ASP A 611 -55.39 -23.01 -14.64
CA ASP A 611 -54.69 -23.01 -15.93
C ASP A 611 -53.17 -23.02 -15.70
N GLU A 612 -52.43 -23.73 -16.56
CA GLU A 612 -51.04 -24.19 -16.38
C GLU A 612 -49.97 -23.08 -16.23
N ASP A 613 -50.34 -21.82 -16.32
CA ASP A 613 -49.42 -20.67 -16.30
C ASP A 613 -49.31 -20.04 -14.90
N TRP A 614 -48.75 -20.79 -13.94
CA TRP A 614 -48.37 -20.19 -12.67
C TRP A 614 -47.25 -19.16 -12.91
N LEU A 615 -47.48 -17.92 -12.48
CA LEU A 615 -46.38 -16.97 -12.27
C LEU A 615 -45.45 -17.54 -11.20
N LEU A 616 -44.14 -17.37 -11.38
CA LEU A 616 -43.13 -17.96 -10.50
C LEU A 616 -43.35 -17.55 -9.04
N VAL A 617 -43.73 -16.29 -8.82
CA VAL A 617 -44.09 -15.75 -7.49
C VAL A 617 -45.26 -16.49 -6.87
N ASP A 618 -46.34 -16.72 -7.62
CA ASP A 618 -47.54 -17.39 -7.13
C ASP A 618 -47.25 -18.87 -6.84
N ALA A 619 -46.45 -19.53 -7.68
CA ALA A 619 -45.99 -20.91 -7.46
C ALA A 619 -45.14 -21.04 -6.20
N ILE A 620 -44.21 -20.10 -5.95
CA ILE A 620 -43.38 -20.07 -4.74
C ILE A 620 -44.25 -19.86 -3.50
N ILE A 621 -45.17 -18.89 -3.54
CA ILE A 621 -46.08 -18.60 -2.42
C ILE A 621 -46.94 -19.82 -2.11
N TRP A 622 -47.55 -20.42 -3.13
CA TRP A 622 -48.37 -21.62 -2.97
C TRP A 622 -47.57 -22.80 -2.43
N TYR A 623 -46.34 -23.01 -2.92
CA TYR A 623 -45.44 -24.05 -2.39
C TYR A 623 -45.13 -23.85 -0.91
N ILE A 624 -44.84 -22.62 -0.48
CA ILE A 624 -44.55 -22.29 0.92
C ILE A 624 -45.80 -22.51 1.78
N ILE A 625 -46.95 -21.99 1.36
CA ILE A 625 -48.22 -22.11 2.10
C ILE A 625 -48.69 -23.57 2.18
N GLY A 626 -48.61 -24.31 1.06
CA GLY A 626 -48.96 -25.72 1.00
C GLY A 626 -48.08 -26.59 1.90
N ARG A 627 -46.78 -26.29 1.99
CA ARG A 627 -45.86 -26.94 2.94
C ARG A 627 -46.26 -26.67 4.40
N VAL A 628 -46.66 -25.44 4.73
CA VAL A 628 -47.10 -25.08 6.09
C VAL A 628 -48.38 -25.83 6.45
N HIS A 629 -49.32 -25.96 5.51
CA HIS A 629 -50.56 -26.72 5.72
C HIS A 629 -50.29 -28.22 5.94
N TRP A 630 -49.44 -28.83 5.12
CA TRP A 630 -49.02 -30.22 5.31
C TRP A 630 -48.32 -30.47 6.65
N CYS A 631 -47.51 -29.51 7.11
CA CYS A 631 -46.92 -29.56 8.45
C CYS A 631 -47.98 -29.43 9.57
N SER A 632 -48.97 -28.56 9.41
CA SER A 632 -50.08 -28.38 10.35
C SER A 632 -50.91 -29.66 10.51
N ASP A 633 -51.28 -30.31 9.41
CA ASP A 633 -52.06 -31.57 9.44
C ASP A 633 -51.28 -32.71 10.09
N LYS A 634 -49.96 -32.80 9.80
CA LYS A 634 -49.10 -33.77 10.48
C LYS A 634 -49.00 -33.50 11.98
N LEU A 635 -48.84 -32.24 12.39
CA LEU A 635 -48.83 -31.83 13.81
C LEU A 635 -50.16 -32.13 14.50
N GLY A 636 -51.30 -31.91 13.82
CA GLY A 636 -52.63 -32.30 14.29
C GLY A 636 -52.74 -33.81 14.49
N SER A 637 -52.31 -34.62 13.52
CA SER A 637 -52.32 -36.09 13.64
C SER A 637 -51.40 -36.60 14.75
N LEU A 638 -50.27 -35.94 14.99
CA LEU A 638 -49.34 -36.24 16.08
C LEU A 638 -49.95 -35.92 17.45
N ARG A 639 -50.69 -34.80 17.56
CA ARG A 639 -51.41 -34.42 18.78
C ARG A 639 -52.54 -35.40 19.10
N GLN A 640 -53.27 -35.86 18.08
CA GLN A 640 -54.33 -36.88 18.21
C GLN A 640 -53.76 -38.25 18.63
N ARG A 641 -52.60 -38.63 18.10
CA ARG A 641 -51.87 -39.86 18.51
C ARG A 641 -51.29 -39.79 19.92
N LEU A 642 -50.93 -38.59 20.39
CA LEU A 642 -50.48 -38.38 21.77
C LEU A 642 -51.65 -38.40 22.76
N GLN A 643 -52.83 -37.92 22.38
CA GLN A 643 -54.04 -37.96 23.21
C GLN A 643 -54.69 -39.36 23.29
N THR A 644 -54.50 -40.23 22.29
CA THR A 644 -55.00 -41.62 22.31
C THR A 644 -54.06 -42.58 23.05
N ARG A 645 -52.89 -42.11 23.50
CA ARG A 645 -51.93 -42.89 24.31
C ARG A 645 -51.97 -42.54 25.81
N GLN A 646 -52.76 -41.55 26.22
CA GLN A 646 -53.17 -41.31 27.61
C GLN A 646 -54.54 -41.95 27.82
#